data_AF-A0A953PW09-F1
#
_entry.id   AF-A0A953PW09-F1
#
_cell.length_a   1.000
_cell.length_b   1.000
_cell.length_c   1.000
_cell.angle_alpha   90.00
_cell.angle_beta   90.00
_cell.angle_gamma   90.00
#
_symmetry.space_group_name_H-M   'P 1'
#
loop_
_entity.id
_entity.type
_entity.pdbx_description
1 polymer ?
#
loop_
_entity_poly.entity_id
_entity_poly.type
_entity_poly.pdbx_seq_one_letter_code
_entity_poly.pdbx_strand_id
1 'polypeptide(L)'
;MHVRLCQATLLCLLLLFTLPAAKGQGQTQATVSRSPHGDLKMPCENCHTFTSWKPLRNIIEFDHNKTRFPLRGLHAGVSCTQCHVSLVFTNVGSKCSDCHADIHRGQFGADCARCHTVRGWQIILQNVRGHENRFPLVGAHAALICDDCHKNAAAGQFQGLSIECIACHTPQFQQASFPNHQAAAFPVTCQQCHNMDSWQWATFDHLKFTGFALTGVHATLECSACHGSGNFHGLSTSCGSCHLKDFNSTTNPNHVQAGFPQDCAVCHNTSSWTAATFDHSRFTSFPLTGAHVSVPCVQCHVGGNFVGTPTACASCHLKDFQGTTNPNHVQGGFPTACQQCHNTTSWANATFDHSTTGFPLTGAHTTVQCAQCHVNNNYNLTSANAACSSCHMQDFQGTTNPNHVQSGFPTACQQCHNTTTWANATFDHSTTGFALTGAHTTVQCQQCHVNNNYNLTSANAACSSCHMQDFQGTTNPNHVQSGFPTACQQCHNTTSWANATFDHSTTGFPLTGAHTTLQCAQCHINNNYNLTSANAACSSCHMPDYQRTTDPNHPAAGFPTDCSICHGTASWSGATFNHATTGFALTGAHTTLACQQCHVNNNYSLTSANAACFSCHQTDFNNTNNPSHVAAGFPTDCTVCHNTTSWAGATFNHNNTPFPLTGAHVTVPCNSCHINNVFAGTPTDCYSCHRVDYQGATNPNHVAAGFPTTCQTCHTTTSWAGATFNHTWFPMNHGNAAGICSTCHTNPSDFSVFQCTNCHTRQQTDPRHAGVRGYVYNSTNCYQCHPNGQGG
;
A
#
# COMPACT_ATOMS: atom_id res chain seq x y z
N MET A 1 -25.21 35.72 8.09
CA MET A 1 -25.59 36.45 9.32
C MET A 1 -24.36 36.60 10.20
N HIS A 2 -24.20 37.74 10.89
CA HIS A 2 -23.30 37.83 12.06
C HIS A 2 -24.04 37.30 13.31
N VAL A 3 -23.42 37.12 14.48
CA VAL A 3 -23.02 38.17 15.45
C VAL A 3 -21.78 37.72 16.26
N ARG A 4 -21.04 38.67 16.85
CA ARG A 4 -19.85 38.49 17.70
C ARG A 4 -20.19 38.75 19.20
N LEU A 5 -19.15 38.79 20.06
CA LEU A 5 -19.06 39.48 21.37
C LEU A 5 -19.59 38.70 22.60
N CYS A 6 -19.13 38.95 23.84
CA CYS A 6 -17.78 39.34 24.31
C CYS A 6 -17.64 39.11 25.85
N GLN A 7 -16.56 39.64 26.44
CA GLN A 7 -16.06 39.42 27.79
C GLN A 7 -16.83 40.13 28.95
N ALA A 8 -16.82 39.46 30.12
CA ALA A 8 -16.47 39.92 31.47
C ALA A 8 -17.06 41.21 32.14
N THR A 9 -17.55 41.01 33.37
CA THR A 9 -17.43 41.86 34.59
C THR A 9 -17.70 40.95 35.81
N LEU A 10 -17.09 40.98 37.01
CA LEU A 10 -16.24 41.94 37.77
C LEU A 10 -16.97 43.07 38.54
N LEU A 11 -16.99 42.97 39.88
CA LEU A 11 -17.12 44.00 40.95
C LEU A 11 -17.02 43.26 42.32
N CYS A 12 -16.58 43.75 43.49
CA CYS A 12 -16.51 45.05 44.22
C CYS A 12 -15.33 45.00 45.25
N LEU A 13 -14.88 46.03 46.01
CA LEU A 13 -15.28 47.43 46.23
C LEU A 13 -14.08 48.35 46.64
N LEU A 14 -14.30 49.67 46.52
CA LEU A 14 -13.58 50.89 46.94
C LEU A 14 -13.11 50.94 48.43
N LEU A 15 -12.22 51.80 48.99
CA LEU A 15 -11.26 52.90 48.64
C LEU A 15 -10.31 53.13 49.90
N LEU A 16 -9.47 54.15 50.22
CA LEU A 16 -9.05 55.51 49.76
C LEU A 16 -7.67 55.92 50.42
N PHE A 17 -7.32 57.23 50.39
CA PHE A 17 -6.41 58.05 51.25
C PHE A 17 -4.89 58.21 50.99
N THR A 18 -4.57 59.23 50.17
CA THR A 18 -3.59 60.36 50.35
C THR A 18 -2.12 60.18 50.80
N LEU A 19 -1.24 60.87 50.05
CA LEU A 19 0.22 61.14 50.19
C LEU A 19 0.54 62.27 51.22
N PRO A 20 1.82 62.61 51.63
CA PRO A 20 3.06 62.53 50.82
C PRO A 20 4.49 62.36 51.47
N ALA A 21 5.47 62.16 50.57
CA ALA A 21 6.88 62.69 50.58
C ALA A 21 8.06 62.07 51.39
N ALA A 22 9.21 62.06 50.69
CA ALA A 22 10.62 62.23 51.16
C ALA A 22 11.50 61.04 51.65
N LYS A 23 12.23 60.44 50.68
CA LYS A 23 13.64 59.95 50.69
C LYS A 23 14.28 59.39 51.99
N GLY A 24 14.67 58.12 51.93
CA GLY A 24 15.77 57.51 52.71
C GLY A 24 16.42 56.36 51.92
N GLN A 25 17.73 56.16 52.01
CA GLN A 25 18.44 55.07 51.30
C GLN A 25 18.52 53.80 52.17
N GLY A 26 18.37 52.63 51.55
CA GLY A 26 18.55 51.33 52.19
C GLY A 26 18.75 50.21 51.18
N GLN A 27 19.99 49.99 50.73
CA GLN A 27 20.34 48.85 49.89
C GLN A 27 20.63 47.62 50.76
N THR A 28 19.93 46.51 50.51
CA THR A 28 20.35 45.17 50.91
C THR A 28 20.54 44.33 49.65
N GLN A 29 21.79 44.17 49.20
CA GLN A 29 22.09 43.31 48.07
C GLN A 29 21.96 41.84 48.48
N ALA A 30 21.07 41.09 47.81
CA ALA A 30 21.08 39.64 47.88
C ALA A 30 22.23 39.11 47.01
N THR A 31 23.26 38.54 47.62
CA THR A 31 24.39 37.92 46.92
C THR A 31 23.96 36.56 46.33
N VAL A 32 23.61 36.56 45.05
CA VAL A 32 23.20 35.35 44.32
C VAL A 32 24.39 34.42 44.10
N SER A 33 24.37 33.23 44.73
CA SER A 33 25.28 32.14 44.37
C SER A 33 24.92 31.61 42.98
N ARG A 34 25.91 31.44 42.09
CA ARG A 34 25.72 30.86 40.75
C ARG A 34 26.26 29.43 40.71
N SER A 35 25.47 28.51 40.14
CA SER A 35 25.90 27.14 39.87
C SER A 35 27.05 27.13 38.84
N PRO A 36 28.15 26.36 39.07
CA PRO A 36 29.20 26.17 38.06
C PRO A 36 28.72 25.34 36.86
N HIS A 37 27.50 24.80 36.92
CA HIS A 37 26.87 24.03 35.84
C HIS A 37 25.92 24.86 34.96
N GLY A 38 25.83 26.18 35.18
CA GLY A 38 24.91 27.07 34.47
C GLY A 38 23.46 26.92 34.95
N ASP A 39 22.49 27.20 34.06
CA ASP A 39 21.06 27.06 34.38
C ASP A 39 20.56 25.61 34.23
N LEU A 40 21.24 24.70 34.93
CA LEU A 40 20.96 23.27 34.90
C LEU A 40 19.69 22.98 35.73
N LYS A 41 18.54 22.88 35.06
CA LYS A 41 17.22 22.60 35.69
C LYS A 41 17.05 21.13 36.11
N MET A 42 18.01 20.59 36.85
CA MET A 42 17.94 19.26 37.49
C MET A 42 18.54 19.36 38.90
N PRO A 43 18.15 18.47 39.83
CA PRO A 43 18.80 18.38 41.13
C PRO A 43 20.30 18.09 40.98
N CYS A 44 21.13 18.70 41.83
CA CYS A 44 22.59 18.57 41.74
C CYS A 44 23.06 17.13 42.07
N GLU A 45 22.28 16.46 42.90
CA GLU A 45 22.44 15.10 43.38
C GLU A 45 22.30 14.00 42.33
N ASN A 46 21.75 14.30 41.14
CA ASN A 46 21.77 13.38 40.02
C ASN A 46 23.21 13.04 39.58
N CYS A 47 24.17 13.95 39.81
CA CYS A 47 25.57 13.81 39.38
C CYS A 47 26.58 13.84 40.55
N HIS A 48 26.38 14.71 41.53
CA HIS A 48 27.29 14.91 42.66
C HIS A 48 26.79 14.18 43.91
N THR A 49 27.67 13.90 44.88
CA THR A 49 27.19 13.61 46.23
C THR A 49 26.96 14.94 46.96
N PHE A 50 25.94 15.01 47.81
CA PHE A 50 25.73 16.18 48.66
C PHE A 50 26.81 16.32 49.77
N THR A 51 27.81 15.43 49.81
CA THR A 51 29.03 15.54 50.65
C THR A 51 30.24 16.10 49.90
N SER A 52 30.31 15.95 48.57
CA SER A 52 31.41 16.50 47.76
C SER A 52 31.04 16.62 46.28
N TRP A 53 31.48 17.70 45.66
CA TRP A 53 31.35 17.91 44.20
C TRP A 53 32.21 16.94 43.37
N LYS A 54 33.23 16.30 43.97
CA LYS A 54 34.09 15.27 43.33
C LYS A 54 34.52 14.19 44.32
N PRO A 55 34.63 12.90 43.92
CA PRO A 55 34.25 12.34 42.62
C PRO A 55 32.73 12.40 42.37
N LEU A 56 32.31 12.13 41.14
CA LEU A 56 30.89 12.00 40.79
C LEU A 56 30.33 10.68 41.34
N ARG A 57 29.00 10.54 41.37
CA ARG A 57 28.33 9.28 41.75
C ARG A 57 28.73 8.16 40.77
N ASN A 58 29.02 6.96 41.30
CA ASN A 58 29.46 5.80 40.49
C ASN A 58 28.40 5.30 39.51
N ILE A 59 27.13 5.59 39.79
CA ILE A 59 26.02 5.56 38.84
C ILE A 59 25.47 6.98 38.81
N ILE A 60 25.51 7.62 37.65
CA ILE A 60 24.98 8.98 37.44
C ILE A 60 23.53 8.85 37.01
N GLU A 61 22.61 9.44 37.77
CA GLU A 61 21.16 9.34 37.55
C GLU A 61 20.69 10.38 36.53
N PHE A 62 21.27 10.32 35.32
CA PHE A 62 20.98 11.23 34.22
C PHE A 62 20.60 10.47 32.95
N ASP A 63 19.32 10.55 32.58
CA ASP A 63 18.79 9.90 31.40
C ASP A 63 18.99 10.77 30.14
N HIS A 64 20.04 10.45 29.38
CA HIS A 64 20.34 11.12 28.10
C HIS A 64 19.19 11.05 27.08
N ASN A 65 18.23 10.11 27.19
CA ASN A 65 17.08 10.06 26.29
C ASN A 65 16.09 11.21 26.49
N LYS A 66 16.14 11.90 27.64
CA LYS A 66 15.38 13.13 27.92
C LYS A 66 16.13 14.40 27.46
N THR A 67 17.30 14.25 26.85
CA THR A 67 18.13 15.35 26.33
C THR A 67 18.01 15.47 24.82
N ARG A 68 18.64 16.51 24.25
CA ARG A 68 18.73 16.71 22.79
C ARG A 68 19.69 15.72 22.09
N PHE A 69 20.44 14.91 22.83
CA PHE A 69 21.37 13.92 22.27
C PHE A 69 21.26 12.57 23.03
N PRO A 70 20.38 11.65 22.62
CA PRO A 70 20.28 10.32 23.21
C PRO A 70 21.51 9.48 22.84
N LEU A 71 22.22 8.96 23.85
CA LEU A 71 23.38 8.08 23.62
C LEU A 71 22.91 6.76 22.98
N ARG A 72 23.44 6.47 21.79
CA ARG A 72 23.08 5.30 20.98
C ARG A 72 24.32 4.70 20.33
N GLY A 73 24.31 3.38 20.12
CA GLY A 73 25.47 2.66 19.56
C GLY A 73 26.72 2.87 20.41
N LEU A 74 27.85 3.19 19.76
CA LEU A 74 29.14 3.35 20.42
C LEU A 74 29.16 4.50 21.46
N HIS A 75 28.31 5.53 21.29
CA HIS A 75 28.22 6.65 22.23
C HIS A 75 27.70 6.25 23.62
N ALA A 76 27.05 5.08 23.76
CA ALA A 76 26.54 4.62 25.05
C ALA A 76 27.64 4.10 26.02
N GLY A 77 28.85 3.85 25.52
CA GLY A 77 30.01 3.41 26.33
C GLY A 77 31.06 4.49 26.57
N VAL A 78 30.78 5.76 26.24
CA VAL A 78 31.73 6.88 26.33
C VAL A 78 31.63 7.56 27.69
N SER A 79 32.76 7.87 28.32
CA SER A 79 32.79 8.55 29.62
C SER A 79 32.32 10.00 29.51
N CYS A 80 31.57 10.48 30.50
CA CYS A 80 30.94 11.80 30.50
C CYS A 80 31.94 12.94 30.22
N THR A 81 33.18 12.84 30.70
CA THR A 81 34.24 13.85 30.52
C THR A 81 34.82 13.89 29.09
N GLN A 82 34.56 12.88 28.26
CA GLN A 82 34.97 12.86 26.85
C GLN A 82 34.03 13.66 25.94
N CYS A 83 32.82 14.01 26.43
CA CYS A 83 31.89 14.91 25.76
C CYS A 83 31.74 16.24 26.51
N HIS A 84 31.56 16.19 27.83
CA HIS A 84 31.42 17.37 28.68
C HIS A 84 32.78 17.85 29.18
N VAL A 85 33.47 18.61 28.33
CA VAL A 85 34.76 19.25 28.62
C VAL A 85 34.68 20.41 29.64
N SER A 86 33.47 20.82 30.02
CA SER A 86 33.21 21.78 31.09
C SER A 86 32.04 21.33 31.95
N LEU A 87 31.95 21.86 33.18
CA LEU A 87 30.85 21.58 34.10
C LEU A 87 29.50 22.17 33.64
N VAL A 88 29.49 23.14 32.72
CA VAL A 88 28.23 23.63 32.14
C VAL A 88 27.74 22.62 31.11
N PHE A 89 26.98 21.61 31.56
CA PHE A 89 26.56 20.47 30.72
C PHE A 89 25.71 20.88 29.51
N THR A 90 25.05 22.05 29.54
CA THR A 90 24.32 22.62 28.39
C THR A 90 25.25 23.15 27.29
N ASN A 91 26.54 23.37 27.59
CA ASN A 91 27.55 23.85 26.65
C ASN A 91 28.33 22.69 26.02
N VAL A 92 27.61 21.63 25.61
CA VAL A 92 28.13 20.59 24.72
C VAL A 92 27.42 20.70 23.37
N GLY A 93 28.14 20.47 22.28
CA GLY A 93 27.54 20.36 20.97
C GLY A 93 26.78 19.04 20.79
N SER A 94 25.87 19.01 19.82
CA SER A 94 25.04 17.83 19.53
C SER A 94 25.12 17.38 18.07
N LYS A 95 25.98 18.01 17.26
CA LYS A 95 26.31 17.57 15.90
C LYS A 95 27.56 16.70 15.94
N CYS A 96 27.72 15.84 14.94
CA CYS A 96 28.88 14.96 14.83
C CYS A 96 30.20 15.76 14.84
N SER A 97 30.26 16.88 14.13
CA SER A 97 31.40 17.80 14.05
C SER A 97 31.80 18.47 15.37
N ASP A 98 30.92 18.48 16.37
CA ASP A 98 31.17 19.21 17.62
C ASP A 98 32.05 18.38 18.59
N CYS A 99 32.11 17.06 18.37
CA CYS A 99 32.89 16.11 19.18
C CYS A 99 33.89 15.28 18.35
N HIS A 100 33.61 15.04 17.06
CA HIS A 100 34.49 14.31 16.16
C HIS A 100 35.16 15.26 15.17
N ALA A 101 36.48 15.19 15.10
CA ALA A 101 37.25 15.93 14.09
C ALA A 101 36.88 15.45 12.69
N ASP A 102 36.37 16.36 11.86
CA ASP A 102 36.01 16.02 10.47
C ASP A 102 37.27 15.84 9.62
N ILE A 103 37.62 14.58 9.36
CA ILE A 103 38.74 14.20 8.49
C ILE A 103 38.56 14.72 7.05
N HIS A 104 37.31 14.98 6.61
CA HIS A 104 36.98 15.57 5.31
C HIS A 104 37.14 17.10 5.27
N ARG A 105 37.59 17.73 6.37
CA ARG A 105 37.98 19.14 6.46
C ARG A 105 36.87 20.12 6.03
N GLY A 106 35.61 19.79 6.35
CA GLY A 106 34.42 20.58 6.06
C GLY A 106 33.79 20.35 4.69
N GLN A 107 34.39 19.55 3.80
CA GLN A 107 34.00 19.48 2.37
C GLN A 107 32.59 18.93 2.11
N PHE A 108 32.02 18.17 3.05
CA PHE A 108 30.65 17.63 2.95
C PHE A 108 29.65 18.30 3.92
N GLY A 109 30.09 19.34 4.64
CA GLY A 109 29.31 19.99 5.69
C GLY A 109 29.19 19.14 6.97
N ALA A 110 28.48 19.68 7.97
CA ALA A 110 28.39 19.09 9.31
C ALA A 110 27.38 17.93 9.46
N ASP A 111 26.72 17.52 8.38
CA ASP A 111 25.69 16.46 8.39
C ASP A 111 26.30 15.07 8.11
N CYS A 112 27.19 14.64 9.01
CA CYS A 112 27.91 13.38 8.89
C CYS A 112 26.98 12.14 8.93
N ALA A 113 25.76 12.30 9.45
CA ALA A 113 24.75 11.26 9.56
C ALA A 113 24.21 10.78 8.19
N ARG A 114 24.48 11.54 7.11
CA ARG A 114 24.22 11.11 5.73
C ARG A 114 25.07 9.93 5.28
N CYS A 115 26.29 9.82 5.82
CA CYS A 115 27.32 8.87 5.35
C CYS A 115 27.72 7.83 6.39
N HIS A 116 27.64 8.19 7.68
CA HIS A 116 28.12 7.40 8.81
C HIS A 116 27.03 7.25 9.87
N THR A 117 27.17 6.30 10.80
CA THR A 117 26.16 6.04 11.83
C THR A 117 26.75 5.98 13.23
N VAL A 118 25.92 6.11 14.26
CA VAL A 118 26.32 5.90 15.66
C VAL A 118 26.81 4.47 15.98
N ARG A 119 26.71 3.54 15.02
CA ARG A 119 27.27 2.18 15.11
C ARG A 119 28.68 2.06 14.51
N GLY A 120 29.14 3.05 13.74
CA GLY A 120 30.49 3.07 13.15
C GLY A 120 30.63 3.98 11.93
N TRP A 121 31.89 4.30 11.60
CA TRP A 121 32.27 5.19 10.50
C TRP A 121 32.31 4.52 9.12
N GLN A 122 32.03 3.21 9.02
CA GLN A 122 31.96 2.52 7.72
C GLN A 122 30.81 3.05 6.87
N ILE A 123 31.09 3.31 5.58
CA ILE A 123 30.14 3.88 4.63
C ILE A 123 29.15 2.82 4.15
N ILE A 124 27.87 3.19 4.08
CA ILE A 124 26.77 2.33 3.60
C ILE A 124 26.41 2.75 2.16
N LEU A 125 26.05 1.77 1.30
CA LEU A 125 25.83 1.92 -0.15
C LEU A 125 24.88 3.05 -0.63
N GLN A 126 24.09 3.68 0.24
CA GLN A 126 23.20 4.78 -0.15
C GLN A 126 23.93 6.02 -0.69
N ASN A 127 25.25 6.13 -0.47
CA ASN A 127 26.09 7.26 -0.90
C ASN A 127 26.37 7.34 -2.40
N VAL A 128 26.10 6.30 -3.19
CA VAL A 128 26.25 6.34 -4.67
C VAL A 128 25.42 7.50 -5.27
N ARG A 129 24.26 7.80 -4.69
CA ARG A 129 23.36 8.90 -5.10
C ARG A 129 23.95 10.30 -4.98
N GLY A 130 25.07 10.47 -4.26
CA GLY A 130 25.80 11.75 -4.23
C GLY A 130 26.46 12.10 -5.57
N HIS A 131 26.76 11.10 -6.39
CA HIS A 131 27.48 11.25 -7.66
C HIS A 131 26.57 11.45 -8.89
N GLU A 132 25.31 11.02 -8.81
CA GLU A 132 24.32 11.06 -9.90
C GLU A 132 24.21 12.44 -10.58
N ASN A 133 24.31 13.53 -9.80
CA ASN A 133 24.18 14.90 -10.29
C ASN A 133 25.44 15.49 -10.96
N ARG A 134 26.55 14.75 -11.06
CA ARG A 134 27.81 15.24 -11.67
C ARG A 134 28.53 14.22 -12.53
N PHE A 135 28.65 12.98 -12.07
CA PHE A 135 29.26 11.87 -12.80
C PHE A 135 28.72 10.56 -12.22
N PRO A 136 27.67 9.96 -12.81
CA PRO A 136 27.07 8.73 -12.28
C PRO A 136 28.10 7.60 -12.19
N LEU A 137 28.28 7.06 -10.99
CA LEU A 137 29.11 5.87 -10.75
C LEU A 137 28.33 4.62 -11.16
N VAL A 138 28.24 4.41 -12.47
CA VAL A 138 27.54 3.30 -13.14
C VAL A 138 28.52 2.50 -14.02
N GLY A 139 28.09 1.31 -14.44
CA GLY A 139 28.92 0.40 -15.23
C GLY A 139 30.24 0.08 -14.52
N ALA A 140 31.36 0.14 -15.25
CA ALA A 140 32.69 -0.14 -14.70
C ALA A 140 33.11 0.83 -13.58
N HIS A 141 32.59 2.06 -13.58
CA HIS A 141 32.96 3.09 -12.59
C HIS A 141 32.32 2.88 -11.22
N ALA A 142 31.28 2.04 -11.11
CA ALA A 142 30.63 1.71 -9.85
C ALA A 142 31.51 0.88 -8.88
N ALA A 143 32.56 0.24 -9.39
CA ALA A 143 33.42 -0.69 -8.64
C ALA A 143 34.73 -0.06 -8.10
N LEU A 144 35.01 1.21 -8.42
CA LEU A 144 36.24 1.90 -8.03
C LEU A 144 36.19 2.38 -6.58
N ILE A 145 37.34 2.37 -5.89
CA ILE A 145 37.44 2.98 -4.55
C ILE A 145 37.66 4.49 -4.66
N CYS A 146 37.32 5.26 -3.62
CA CYS A 146 37.35 6.73 -3.69
C CYS A 146 38.73 7.31 -4.04
N ASP A 147 39.82 6.63 -3.65
CA ASP A 147 41.20 7.04 -3.94
C ASP A 147 41.65 6.69 -5.38
N ASP A 148 40.89 5.87 -6.13
CA ASP A 148 41.12 5.64 -7.56
C ASP A 148 40.87 6.91 -8.36
N CYS A 149 39.77 7.62 -8.06
CA CYS A 149 39.38 8.87 -8.70
C CYS A 149 39.97 10.10 -8.00
N HIS A 150 39.92 10.17 -6.67
CA HIS A 150 40.42 11.31 -5.89
C HIS A 150 41.71 10.91 -5.17
N LYS A 151 42.88 11.19 -5.76
CA LYS A 151 44.22 10.74 -5.30
C LYS A 151 44.72 11.29 -3.94
N ASN A 152 43.82 11.81 -3.11
CA ASN A 152 44.03 12.20 -1.71
C ASN A 152 42.72 12.03 -0.89
N ALA A 153 41.81 11.12 -1.28
CA ALA A 153 40.54 10.88 -0.57
C ALA A 153 40.78 10.44 0.87
N ALA A 154 41.77 9.56 1.09
CA ALA A 154 42.21 9.13 2.42
C ALA A 154 42.71 10.28 3.32
N ALA A 155 43.18 11.38 2.72
CA ALA A 155 43.59 12.60 3.43
C ALA A 155 42.44 13.63 3.57
N GLY A 156 41.23 13.31 3.10
CA GLY A 156 40.08 14.19 3.09
C GLY A 156 40.21 15.33 2.08
N GLN A 157 40.64 15.06 0.85
CA GLN A 157 40.77 16.04 -0.22
C GLN A 157 40.04 15.59 -1.50
N PHE A 158 38.76 15.94 -1.59
CA PHE A 158 37.87 15.67 -2.72
C PHE A 158 37.83 16.88 -3.67
N GLN A 159 39.00 17.42 -3.99
CA GLN A 159 39.16 18.53 -4.93
C GLN A 159 38.68 18.15 -6.34
N GLY A 160 38.28 19.16 -7.12
CA GLY A 160 37.50 18.99 -8.35
C GLY A 160 38.22 18.25 -9.47
N LEU A 161 37.94 16.95 -9.62
CA LEU A 161 38.27 16.17 -10.81
C LEU A 161 37.40 16.63 -12.00
N SER A 162 37.93 16.54 -13.21
CA SER A 162 37.14 16.71 -14.44
C SER A 162 36.22 15.50 -14.66
N ILE A 163 35.01 15.75 -15.12
CA ILE A 163 34.03 14.71 -15.47
C ILE A 163 34.08 14.30 -16.95
N GLU A 164 34.91 14.98 -17.75
CA GLU A 164 35.12 14.67 -19.16
C GLU A 164 35.87 13.35 -19.32
N CYS A 165 35.32 12.40 -20.08
CA CYS A 165 35.88 11.05 -20.23
C CYS A 165 37.37 11.06 -20.60
N ILE A 166 37.78 11.94 -21.51
CA ILE A 166 39.17 12.06 -21.95
C ILE A 166 40.14 12.45 -20.83
N ALA A 167 39.70 13.17 -19.79
CA ALA A 167 40.57 13.59 -18.69
C ALA A 167 41.08 12.41 -17.84
N CYS A 168 40.33 11.30 -17.82
CA CYS A 168 40.74 10.04 -17.21
C CYS A 168 41.23 9.01 -18.23
N HIS A 169 40.64 8.98 -19.43
CA HIS A 169 40.86 7.96 -20.46
C HIS A 169 41.79 8.38 -21.61
N THR A 170 42.57 9.45 -21.46
CA THR A 170 43.60 9.87 -22.43
C THR A 170 44.54 8.71 -22.83
N PRO A 171 45.10 7.91 -21.91
CA PRO A 171 45.97 6.79 -22.31
C PRO A 171 45.26 5.75 -23.18
N GLN A 172 44.00 5.43 -22.88
CA GLN A 172 43.18 4.47 -23.62
C GLN A 172 42.83 5.00 -25.01
N PHE A 173 42.43 6.27 -25.12
CA PHE A 173 42.17 6.95 -26.40
C PHE A 173 43.42 6.97 -27.30
N GLN A 174 44.61 7.19 -26.72
CA GLN A 174 45.88 7.20 -27.45
C GLN A 174 46.37 5.79 -27.85
N GLN A 175 46.01 4.74 -27.12
CA GLN A 175 46.42 3.36 -27.37
C GLN A 175 45.46 2.57 -28.26
N ALA A 176 44.24 3.08 -28.50
CA ALA A 176 43.23 2.43 -29.33
C ALA A 176 43.70 2.33 -30.80
N SER A 177 43.83 1.10 -31.30
CA SER A 177 44.39 0.79 -32.62
C SER A 177 43.35 0.35 -33.66
N PHE A 178 42.17 -0.11 -33.23
CA PHE A 178 41.12 -0.63 -34.11
C PHE A 178 39.72 -0.17 -33.66
N PRO A 179 39.18 0.92 -34.24
CA PRO A 179 39.84 1.88 -35.12
C PRO A 179 40.91 2.72 -34.40
N ASN A 180 41.90 3.21 -35.14
CA ASN A 180 42.91 4.12 -34.60
C ASN A 180 42.32 5.54 -34.47
N HIS A 181 42.05 5.95 -33.23
CA HIS A 181 41.36 7.22 -32.93
C HIS A 181 42.19 8.45 -33.33
N GLN A 182 43.53 8.37 -33.28
CA GLN A 182 44.42 9.45 -33.69
C GLN A 182 44.46 9.60 -35.21
N ALA A 183 44.63 8.49 -35.93
CA ALA A 183 44.70 8.48 -37.40
C ALA A 183 43.38 8.85 -38.07
N ALA A 184 42.24 8.48 -37.45
CA ALA A 184 40.91 8.88 -37.88
C ALA A 184 40.49 10.29 -37.39
N ALA A 185 41.34 10.97 -36.60
CA ALA A 185 41.07 12.27 -35.98
C ALA A 185 39.74 12.37 -35.22
N PHE A 186 39.33 11.29 -34.54
CA PHE A 186 38.03 11.23 -33.86
C PHE A 186 37.92 12.22 -32.69
N PRO A 187 36.71 12.77 -32.43
CA PRO A 187 36.50 13.72 -31.35
C PRO A 187 36.59 13.05 -29.97
N VAL A 188 36.97 13.83 -28.95
CA VAL A 188 37.06 13.37 -27.55
C VAL A 188 35.70 13.18 -26.87
N THR A 189 34.60 13.36 -27.59
CA THR A 189 33.21 13.09 -27.16
C THR A 189 32.91 11.59 -27.24
N CYS A 190 33.57 10.81 -26.39
CA CYS A 190 33.54 9.33 -26.39
C CYS A 190 32.12 8.73 -26.43
N GLN A 191 31.14 9.42 -25.83
CA GLN A 191 29.74 9.00 -25.70
C GLN A 191 28.98 8.91 -27.03
N GLN A 192 29.57 9.36 -28.15
CA GLN A 192 29.02 9.15 -29.50
C GLN A 192 29.28 7.74 -30.03
N CYS A 193 30.25 7.02 -29.46
CA CYS A 193 30.70 5.69 -29.89
C CYS A 193 30.74 4.66 -28.77
N HIS A 194 30.95 5.06 -27.52
CA HIS A 194 31.20 4.17 -26.37
C HIS A 194 30.23 4.43 -25.20
N ASN A 195 30.07 3.42 -24.34
CA ASN A 195 29.22 3.46 -23.13
C ASN A 195 30.06 3.30 -21.85
N MET A 196 29.40 3.34 -20.69
CA MET A 196 30.03 3.29 -19.36
C MET A 196 30.37 1.86 -18.89
N ASP A 197 29.97 0.83 -19.65
CA ASP A 197 30.09 -0.57 -19.28
C ASP A 197 31.31 -1.24 -19.95
N SER A 198 31.61 -0.90 -21.21
CA SER A 198 32.77 -1.45 -21.93
C SER A 198 33.26 -0.55 -23.08
N TRP A 199 34.59 -0.46 -23.21
CA TRP A 199 35.28 0.18 -24.34
C TRP A 199 35.39 -0.73 -25.57
N GLN A 200 35.14 -2.04 -25.45
CA GLN A 200 35.45 -3.01 -26.54
C GLN A 200 34.48 -2.97 -27.73
N TRP A 201 33.30 -2.35 -27.57
CA TRP A 201 32.29 -2.27 -28.63
C TRP A 201 31.97 -0.80 -28.90
N ALA A 202 32.27 -0.36 -30.12
CA ALA A 202 31.91 0.97 -30.60
C ALA A 202 30.61 0.90 -31.41
N THR A 203 29.64 1.76 -31.10
CA THR A 203 28.35 1.84 -31.81
C THR A 203 28.10 3.27 -32.29
N PHE A 204 28.07 3.47 -33.62
CA PHE A 204 27.92 4.80 -34.23
C PHE A 204 26.67 4.90 -35.11
N ASP A 205 25.74 5.76 -34.70
CA ASP A 205 24.45 6.01 -35.35
C ASP A 205 24.62 6.87 -36.62
N HIS A 206 24.81 6.19 -37.76
CA HIS A 206 24.96 6.84 -39.06
C HIS A 206 23.76 7.71 -39.43
N LEU A 207 22.52 7.28 -39.14
CA LEU A 207 21.32 8.05 -39.48
C LEU A 207 21.31 9.39 -38.72
N LYS A 208 21.61 9.36 -37.42
CA LYS A 208 21.63 10.56 -36.56
C LYS A 208 22.76 11.53 -36.89
N PHE A 209 23.93 11.04 -37.30
CA PHE A 209 25.13 11.88 -37.46
C PHE A 209 25.52 12.20 -38.92
N THR A 210 25.09 11.40 -39.90
CA THR A 210 25.36 11.65 -41.33
C THR A 210 24.10 11.75 -42.19
N GLY A 211 22.92 11.42 -41.65
CA GLY A 211 21.66 11.32 -42.40
C GLY A 211 21.54 10.05 -43.25
N PHE A 212 22.58 9.20 -43.30
CA PHE A 212 22.59 7.97 -44.08
C PHE A 212 22.17 6.78 -43.22
N ALA A 213 20.95 6.29 -43.39
CA ALA A 213 20.51 5.08 -42.70
C ALA A 213 21.21 3.84 -43.29
N LEU A 214 22.04 3.16 -42.50
CA LEU A 214 22.50 1.82 -42.84
C LEU A 214 21.32 0.85 -42.69
N THR A 215 20.73 0.44 -43.82
CA THR A 215 19.55 -0.43 -43.86
C THR A 215 19.80 -1.70 -44.68
N GLY A 216 19.01 -2.74 -44.40
CA GLY A 216 19.17 -4.05 -45.02
C GLY A 216 20.58 -4.62 -44.79
N VAL A 217 21.23 -5.11 -45.84
CA VAL A 217 22.56 -5.76 -45.74
C VAL A 217 23.67 -4.80 -45.27
N HIS A 218 23.50 -3.49 -45.47
CA HIS A 218 24.47 -2.48 -45.04
C HIS A 218 24.52 -2.29 -43.52
N ALA A 219 23.45 -2.64 -42.81
CA ALA A 219 23.40 -2.57 -41.34
C ALA A 219 24.27 -3.64 -40.65
N THR A 220 24.67 -4.68 -41.38
CA THR A 220 25.48 -5.81 -40.88
C THR A 220 26.93 -5.78 -41.34
N LEU A 221 27.35 -4.74 -42.06
CA LEU A 221 28.74 -4.59 -42.52
C LEU A 221 29.62 -3.99 -41.42
N GLU A 222 30.86 -4.48 -41.30
CA GLU A 222 31.89 -3.79 -40.53
C GLU A 222 32.20 -2.43 -41.16
N CYS A 223 32.57 -1.45 -40.33
CA CYS A 223 32.94 -0.11 -40.79
C CYS A 223 34.07 -0.13 -41.86
N SER A 224 34.95 -1.13 -41.78
CA SER A 224 36.05 -1.43 -42.72
C SER A 224 35.56 -1.70 -44.16
N ALA A 225 34.36 -2.27 -44.34
CA ALA A 225 33.81 -2.61 -45.65
C ALA A 225 33.41 -1.37 -46.48
N CYS A 226 33.03 -0.27 -45.81
CA CYS A 226 32.74 1.01 -46.45
C CYS A 226 33.91 2.00 -46.37
N HIS A 227 34.65 1.99 -45.25
CA HIS A 227 35.77 2.90 -44.97
C HIS A 227 37.14 2.23 -45.10
N GLY A 228 37.32 1.39 -46.12
CA GLY A 228 38.53 0.59 -46.34
C GLY A 228 39.84 1.38 -46.53
N SER A 229 39.77 2.70 -46.71
CA SER A 229 40.92 3.62 -46.74
C SER A 229 41.27 4.21 -45.35
N GLY A 230 40.53 3.86 -44.30
CA GLY A 230 40.63 4.48 -42.98
C GLY A 230 40.01 5.88 -42.87
N ASN A 231 39.46 6.43 -43.97
CA ASN A 231 38.79 7.73 -43.97
C ASN A 231 37.30 7.59 -43.65
N PHE A 232 36.89 8.12 -42.50
CA PHE A 232 35.50 8.12 -42.02
C PHE A 232 34.68 9.36 -42.43
N HIS A 233 35.26 10.29 -43.21
CA HIS A 233 34.59 11.52 -43.65
C HIS A 233 34.56 11.67 -45.18
N GLY A 234 33.43 12.17 -45.69
CA GLY A 234 33.30 12.56 -47.11
C GLY A 234 33.02 11.44 -48.12
N LEU A 235 32.66 10.24 -47.65
CA LEU A 235 32.15 9.18 -48.54
C LEU A 235 30.79 9.58 -49.13
N SER A 236 30.57 9.31 -50.41
CA SER A 236 29.29 9.60 -51.09
C SER A 236 28.19 8.65 -50.64
N THR A 237 27.00 9.18 -50.36
CA THR A 237 25.79 8.44 -49.98
C THR A 237 24.96 7.95 -51.18
N SER A 238 25.37 8.27 -52.42
CA SER A 238 24.62 7.89 -53.63
C SER A 238 24.89 6.43 -54.02
N CYS A 239 23.84 5.63 -54.22
CA CYS A 239 23.93 4.21 -54.57
C CYS A 239 24.84 3.96 -55.78
N GLY A 240 24.73 4.80 -56.82
CA GLY A 240 25.55 4.72 -58.02
C GLY A 240 27.06 4.84 -57.76
N SER A 241 27.49 5.63 -56.76
CA SER A 241 28.92 5.79 -56.46
C SER A 241 29.62 4.51 -55.96
N CYS A 242 28.84 3.51 -55.51
CA CYS A 242 29.32 2.17 -55.17
C CYS A 242 28.90 1.11 -56.20
N HIS A 243 27.65 1.17 -56.70
CA HIS A 243 27.01 0.11 -57.49
C HIS A 243 26.94 0.36 -59.01
N LEU A 244 27.63 1.37 -59.55
CA LEU A 244 27.64 1.63 -61.01
C LEU A 244 28.10 0.42 -61.84
N LYS A 245 29.01 -0.40 -61.31
CA LYS A 245 29.45 -1.65 -61.95
C LYS A 245 28.29 -2.66 -62.08
N ASP A 246 27.50 -2.80 -61.02
CA ASP A 246 26.40 -3.76 -60.95
C ASP A 246 25.25 -3.32 -61.87
N PHE A 247 24.88 -2.03 -61.81
CA PHE A 247 23.92 -1.37 -62.70
C PHE A 247 24.24 -1.62 -64.18
N ASN A 248 25.50 -1.37 -64.59
CA ASN A 248 25.94 -1.57 -65.98
C ASN A 248 26.00 -3.04 -66.42
N SER A 249 25.94 -4.00 -65.50
CA SER A 249 26.05 -5.44 -65.79
C SER A 249 24.71 -6.17 -65.93
N THR A 250 23.59 -5.51 -65.58
CA THR A 250 22.30 -6.18 -65.44
C THR A 250 21.62 -6.41 -66.80
N THR A 251 21.07 -7.61 -67.03
CA THR A 251 20.47 -8.03 -68.31
C THR A 251 18.96 -8.26 -68.28
N ASN A 252 18.34 -8.43 -67.10
CA ASN A 252 16.92 -8.74 -66.95
C ASN A 252 16.27 -7.94 -65.80
N PRO A 253 15.66 -6.77 -66.06
CA PRO A 253 15.73 -6.01 -67.32
C PRO A 253 17.11 -5.38 -67.54
N ASN A 254 17.49 -5.14 -68.79
CA ASN A 254 18.72 -4.42 -69.11
C ASN A 254 18.55 -2.92 -68.81
N HIS A 255 19.17 -2.44 -67.73
CA HIS A 255 18.97 -1.08 -67.22
C HIS A 255 19.51 -0.01 -68.17
N VAL A 256 20.63 -0.29 -68.85
CA VAL A 256 21.25 0.63 -69.81
C VAL A 256 20.42 0.70 -71.10
N GLN A 257 19.96 -0.44 -71.62
CA GLN A 257 19.13 -0.49 -72.83
C GLN A 257 17.73 0.08 -72.62
N ALA A 258 17.14 -0.10 -71.43
CA ALA A 258 15.85 0.49 -71.06
C ALA A 258 15.93 1.99 -70.68
N GLY A 259 17.14 2.55 -70.54
CA GLY A 259 17.35 3.95 -70.18
C GLY A 259 16.93 4.30 -68.76
N PHE A 260 17.00 3.36 -67.81
CA PHE A 260 16.57 3.61 -66.43
C PHE A 260 17.49 4.60 -65.69
N PRO A 261 16.94 5.41 -64.75
CA PRO A 261 17.73 6.37 -63.98
C PRO A 261 18.64 5.68 -62.95
N GLN A 262 19.68 6.39 -62.51
CA GLN A 262 20.56 5.95 -61.43
C GLN A 262 19.99 6.20 -60.01
N ASP A 263 18.75 6.68 -59.90
CA ASP A 263 18.00 6.66 -58.64
C ASP A 263 17.49 5.24 -58.39
N CYS A 264 18.36 4.41 -57.81
CA CYS A 264 18.08 3.00 -57.57
C CYS A 264 16.85 2.78 -56.67
N ALA A 265 16.51 3.74 -55.79
CA ALA A 265 15.41 3.63 -54.83
C ALA A 265 14.01 3.64 -55.48
N VAL A 266 13.90 3.99 -56.77
CA VAL A 266 12.66 3.89 -57.55
C VAL A 266 12.23 2.43 -57.76
N CYS A 267 13.19 1.48 -57.80
CA CYS A 267 12.94 0.07 -58.12
C CYS A 267 13.54 -0.92 -57.10
N HIS A 268 14.65 -0.57 -56.44
CA HIS A 268 15.45 -1.46 -55.59
C HIS A 268 15.43 -1.02 -54.13
N ASN A 269 15.69 -1.96 -53.23
CA ASN A 269 15.80 -1.70 -51.79
C ASN A 269 17.12 -2.26 -51.24
N THR A 270 17.57 -1.75 -50.10
CA THR A 270 18.87 -2.12 -49.48
C THR A 270 18.92 -3.53 -48.90
N SER A 271 17.84 -4.31 -48.95
CA SER A 271 17.75 -5.68 -48.42
C SER A 271 17.85 -6.75 -49.51
N SER A 272 17.47 -6.44 -50.77
CA SER A 272 17.74 -7.29 -51.92
C SER A 272 17.71 -6.52 -53.25
N TRP A 273 18.79 -6.66 -54.03
CA TRP A 273 18.90 -6.16 -55.41
C TRP A 273 18.14 -7.01 -56.44
N THR A 274 17.79 -8.26 -56.14
CA THR A 274 17.08 -9.14 -57.09
C THR A 274 15.56 -9.04 -56.98
N ALA A 275 15.05 -8.47 -55.88
CA ALA A 275 13.62 -8.25 -55.64
C ALA A 275 13.21 -6.82 -56.05
N ALA A 276 13.44 -6.46 -57.32
CA ALA A 276 13.07 -5.17 -57.86
C ALA A 276 11.54 -5.03 -58.00
N THR A 277 10.97 -3.92 -57.55
CA THR A 277 9.53 -3.64 -57.55
C THR A 277 9.24 -2.26 -58.14
N PHE A 278 8.39 -2.19 -59.16
CA PHE A 278 8.00 -0.92 -59.79
C PHE A 278 6.50 -0.64 -59.62
N ASP A 279 6.17 0.40 -58.87
CA ASP A 279 4.80 0.79 -58.55
C ASP A 279 4.12 1.49 -59.75
N HIS A 280 3.40 0.68 -60.53
CA HIS A 280 2.62 1.15 -61.67
C HIS A 280 1.51 2.13 -61.28
N SER A 281 1.02 2.13 -60.03
CA SER A 281 -0.03 3.06 -59.57
C SER A 281 0.53 4.46 -59.24
N ARG A 282 1.81 4.53 -58.85
CA ARG A 282 2.53 5.77 -58.56
C ARG A 282 3.19 6.41 -59.78
N PHE A 283 3.67 5.59 -60.71
CA PHE A 283 4.49 6.06 -61.84
C PHE A 283 3.82 5.94 -63.22
N THR A 284 2.62 5.36 -63.32
CA THR A 284 1.88 5.23 -64.59
C THR A 284 0.38 5.50 -64.40
N SER A 285 -0.36 5.63 -65.50
CA SER A 285 -1.84 5.71 -65.49
C SER A 285 -2.52 4.33 -65.54
N PHE A 286 -1.79 3.23 -65.41
CA PHE A 286 -2.31 1.86 -65.49
C PHE A 286 -1.90 1.05 -64.25
N PRO A 287 -2.61 1.19 -63.11
CA PRO A 287 -2.32 0.43 -61.91
C PRO A 287 -2.57 -1.07 -62.16
N LEU A 288 -1.56 -1.90 -61.91
CA LEU A 288 -1.72 -3.36 -61.96
C LEU A 288 -2.60 -3.81 -60.78
N THR A 289 -3.73 -4.45 -61.07
CA THR A 289 -4.69 -4.92 -60.06
C THR A 289 -5.12 -6.36 -60.31
N GLY A 290 -5.50 -7.07 -59.24
CA GLY A 290 -5.87 -8.48 -59.29
C GLY A 290 -4.76 -9.36 -59.88
N ALA A 291 -5.11 -10.21 -60.84
CA ALA A 291 -4.18 -11.16 -61.46
C ALA A 291 -3.00 -10.51 -62.20
N HIS A 292 -3.12 -9.23 -62.59
CA HIS A 292 -2.06 -8.51 -63.32
C HIS A 292 -0.84 -8.17 -62.46
N VAL A 293 -0.97 -8.18 -61.11
CA VAL A 293 0.13 -7.85 -60.19
C VAL A 293 1.29 -8.85 -60.28
N SER A 294 1.00 -10.10 -60.61
CA SER A 294 1.99 -11.19 -60.74
C SER A 294 2.49 -11.43 -62.17
N VAL A 295 2.12 -10.59 -63.13
CA VAL A 295 2.49 -10.77 -64.55
C VAL A 295 3.93 -10.27 -64.78
N PRO A 296 4.85 -11.09 -65.34
CA PRO A 296 6.20 -10.64 -65.67
C PRO A 296 6.19 -9.49 -66.68
N CYS A 297 6.96 -8.43 -66.42
CA CYS A 297 6.90 -7.18 -67.18
C CYS A 297 6.95 -7.35 -68.71
N VAL A 298 7.72 -8.32 -69.21
CA VAL A 298 7.87 -8.60 -70.66
C VAL A 298 6.61 -9.17 -71.34
N GLN A 299 5.62 -9.67 -70.57
CA GLN A 299 4.33 -10.11 -71.10
C GLN A 299 3.40 -8.93 -71.42
N CYS A 300 3.57 -7.79 -70.74
CA CYS A 300 2.88 -6.53 -71.06
C CYS A 300 3.72 -5.67 -72.01
N HIS A 301 5.01 -5.50 -71.71
CA HIS A 301 5.96 -4.68 -72.49
C HIS A 301 6.66 -5.52 -73.57
N VAL A 302 5.85 -6.01 -74.52
CA VAL A 302 6.31 -6.86 -75.62
C VAL A 302 7.44 -6.18 -76.40
N GLY A 303 8.55 -6.90 -76.59
CA GLY A 303 9.76 -6.39 -77.25
C GLY A 303 10.63 -5.46 -76.39
N GLY A 304 10.33 -5.31 -75.09
CA GLY A 304 11.08 -4.43 -74.18
C GLY A 304 10.68 -2.95 -74.26
N ASN A 305 9.57 -2.63 -74.92
CA ASN A 305 9.06 -1.26 -75.03
C ASN A 305 8.19 -0.91 -73.82
N PHE A 306 8.78 -0.22 -72.85
CA PHE A 306 8.11 0.23 -71.62
C PHE A 306 7.26 1.51 -71.81
N VAL A 307 7.36 2.17 -72.98
CA VAL A 307 6.61 3.40 -73.31
C VAL A 307 5.52 3.08 -74.32
N GLY A 308 4.29 3.56 -74.07
CA GLY A 308 3.18 3.51 -75.03
C GLY A 308 2.40 2.19 -75.10
N THR A 309 2.56 1.29 -74.14
CA THR A 309 1.81 0.02 -74.07
C THR A 309 0.29 0.27 -73.99
N PRO A 310 -0.55 -0.37 -74.84
CA PRO A 310 -2.01 -0.19 -74.81
C PRO A 310 -2.67 -0.67 -73.50
N THR A 311 -3.70 0.04 -73.06
CA THR A 311 -4.34 -0.15 -71.74
C THR A 311 -5.80 -0.62 -71.79
N ALA A 312 -6.43 -0.70 -72.97
CA ALA A 312 -7.82 -1.13 -73.10
C ALA A 312 -7.94 -2.66 -72.99
N CYS A 313 -8.85 -3.18 -72.17
CA CYS A 313 -8.98 -4.61 -71.90
C CYS A 313 -9.11 -5.46 -73.18
N ALA A 314 -9.89 -4.99 -74.16
CA ALA A 314 -10.07 -5.68 -75.44
C ALA A 314 -8.79 -5.76 -76.29
N SER A 315 -7.81 -4.85 -76.11
CA SER A 315 -6.52 -4.93 -76.82
C SER A 315 -5.69 -6.16 -76.42
N CYS A 316 -5.99 -6.79 -75.28
CA CYS A 316 -5.37 -8.04 -74.84
C CYS A 316 -6.36 -9.22 -74.84
N HIS A 317 -7.61 -9.00 -74.41
CA HIS A 317 -8.59 -10.05 -74.10
C HIS A 317 -9.72 -10.24 -75.14
N LEU A 318 -9.62 -9.67 -76.35
CA LEU A 318 -10.66 -9.84 -77.39
C LEU A 318 -10.95 -11.31 -77.71
N LYS A 319 -9.91 -12.17 -77.68
CA LYS A 319 -10.05 -13.61 -77.91
C LYS A 319 -10.89 -14.31 -76.83
N ASP A 320 -10.73 -13.88 -75.57
CA ASP A 320 -11.42 -14.46 -74.42
C ASP A 320 -12.90 -14.05 -74.41
N PHE A 321 -13.18 -12.77 -74.72
CA PHE A 321 -14.52 -12.24 -74.93
C PHE A 321 -15.28 -13.00 -76.03
N GLN A 322 -14.63 -13.26 -77.18
CA GLN A 322 -15.23 -13.99 -78.31
C GLN A 322 -15.41 -15.50 -78.04
N GLY A 323 -14.60 -16.10 -77.17
CA GLY A 323 -14.64 -17.53 -76.85
C GLY A 323 -15.63 -17.95 -75.76
N THR A 324 -16.25 -17.00 -75.05
CA THR A 324 -17.05 -17.29 -73.84
C THR A 324 -18.49 -17.68 -74.19
N THR A 325 -18.97 -18.80 -73.64
CA THR A 325 -20.28 -19.41 -73.96
C THR A 325 -21.33 -19.32 -72.86
N ASN A 326 -20.97 -18.98 -71.62
CA ASN A 326 -21.89 -18.89 -70.48
C ASN A 326 -21.60 -17.66 -69.59
N PRO A 327 -22.38 -16.57 -69.68
CA PRO A 327 -23.29 -16.27 -70.79
C PRO A 327 -22.52 -16.11 -72.11
N ASN A 328 -23.17 -16.36 -73.25
CA ASN A 328 -22.55 -16.13 -74.55
C ASN A 328 -22.54 -14.63 -74.84
N HIS A 329 -21.39 -13.97 -74.68
CA HIS A 329 -21.26 -12.52 -74.82
C HIS A 329 -21.65 -12.00 -76.21
N VAL A 330 -21.34 -12.76 -77.27
CA VAL A 330 -21.65 -12.38 -78.65
C VAL A 330 -23.14 -12.57 -78.95
N GLN A 331 -23.72 -13.71 -78.57
CA GLN A 331 -25.14 -14.02 -78.83
C GLN A 331 -26.09 -13.19 -77.95
N GLY A 332 -25.68 -12.84 -76.73
CA GLY A 332 -26.43 -11.96 -75.83
C GLY A 332 -26.28 -10.47 -76.13
N GLY A 333 -25.43 -10.08 -77.09
CA GLY A 333 -25.24 -8.68 -77.49
C GLY A 333 -24.51 -7.82 -76.44
N PHE A 334 -23.66 -8.42 -75.62
CA PHE A 334 -22.97 -7.71 -74.53
C PHE A 334 -21.89 -6.73 -75.06
N PRO A 335 -21.68 -5.57 -74.40
CA PRO A 335 -20.70 -4.58 -74.82
C PRO A 335 -19.27 -4.98 -74.45
N THR A 336 -18.28 -4.39 -75.14
CA THR A 336 -16.85 -4.50 -74.79
C THR A 336 -16.42 -3.62 -73.60
N ALA A 337 -17.37 -3.00 -72.91
CA ALA A 337 -17.18 -2.30 -71.64
C ALA A 337 -17.09 -3.30 -70.48
N CYS A 338 -16.06 -4.16 -70.50
CA CYS A 338 -15.92 -5.33 -69.63
C CYS A 338 -16.13 -5.05 -68.14
N GLN A 339 -15.78 -3.84 -67.69
CA GLN A 339 -15.88 -3.37 -66.29
C GLN A 339 -17.31 -3.32 -65.75
N GLN A 340 -18.34 -3.42 -66.59
CA GLN A 340 -19.74 -3.53 -66.16
C GLN A 340 -20.07 -4.88 -65.50
N CYS A 341 -19.31 -5.93 -65.82
CA CYS A 341 -19.56 -7.30 -65.35
C CYS A 341 -18.31 -7.98 -64.77
N HIS A 342 -17.11 -7.67 -65.27
CA HIS A 342 -15.86 -8.30 -64.91
C HIS A 342 -14.91 -7.34 -64.18
N ASN A 343 -14.06 -7.91 -63.33
CA ASN A 343 -13.00 -7.20 -62.63
C ASN A 343 -11.64 -7.88 -62.90
N THR A 344 -10.55 -7.22 -62.53
CA THR A 344 -9.18 -7.70 -62.80
C THR A 344 -8.73 -8.89 -61.94
N THR A 345 -9.56 -9.37 -61.00
CA THR A 345 -9.22 -10.48 -60.10
C THR A 345 -9.57 -11.84 -60.71
N SER A 346 -10.69 -11.95 -61.44
CA SER A 346 -11.04 -13.16 -62.18
C SER A 346 -12.06 -12.87 -63.29
N TRP A 347 -11.77 -13.37 -64.50
CA TRP A 347 -12.70 -13.32 -65.64
C TRP A 347 -13.90 -14.27 -65.48
N ALA A 348 -13.77 -15.36 -64.71
CA ALA A 348 -14.80 -16.42 -64.63
C ALA A 348 -16.04 -16.03 -63.81
N ASN A 349 -15.92 -15.06 -62.91
CA ASN A 349 -16.98 -14.67 -61.96
C ASN A 349 -17.55 -13.30 -62.33
N ALA A 350 -18.34 -13.25 -63.40
CA ALA A 350 -19.06 -12.03 -63.78
C ALA A 350 -20.15 -11.68 -62.75
N THR A 351 -20.24 -10.41 -62.36
CA THR A 351 -21.20 -9.92 -61.35
C THR A 351 -22.02 -8.75 -61.91
N PHE A 352 -23.35 -8.82 -61.82
CA PHE A 352 -24.25 -7.73 -62.22
C PHE A 352 -25.17 -7.31 -61.06
N ASP A 353 -25.20 -6.01 -60.77
CA ASP A 353 -25.95 -5.46 -59.64
C ASP A 353 -27.44 -5.29 -59.97
N HIS A 354 -28.23 -6.28 -59.52
CA HIS A 354 -29.67 -6.29 -59.68
C HIS A 354 -30.40 -5.21 -58.85
N SER A 355 -29.74 -4.54 -57.89
CA SER A 355 -30.35 -3.42 -57.16
C SER A 355 -30.62 -2.20 -58.05
N THR A 356 -29.93 -2.12 -59.20
CA THR A 356 -30.18 -1.13 -60.25
C THR A 356 -31.45 -1.40 -61.07
N THR A 357 -32.15 -2.51 -60.81
CA THR A 357 -33.30 -2.99 -61.58
C THR A 357 -34.61 -2.98 -60.78
N GLY A 358 -35.73 -3.20 -61.46
CA GLY A 358 -37.05 -3.39 -60.81
C GLY A 358 -37.21 -4.72 -60.04
N PHE A 359 -36.17 -5.55 -59.94
CA PHE A 359 -36.19 -6.83 -59.21
C PHE A 359 -34.88 -7.07 -58.44
N PRO A 360 -34.67 -6.39 -57.29
CA PRO A 360 -33.50 -6.60 -56.46
C PRO A 360 -33.49 -8.03 -55.87
N LEU A 361 -32.44 -8.80 -56.20
CA LEU A 361 -32.27 -10.15 -55.66
C LEU A 361 -32.00 -10.09 -54.15
N THR A 362 -32.78 -10.84 -53.37
CA THR A 362 -32.68 -10.88 -51.91
C THR A 362 -32.75 -12.32 -51.38
N GLY A 363 -32.12 -12.57 -50.23
CA GLY A 363 -32.04 -13.89 -49.62
C GLY A 363 -31.39 -14.92 -50.55
N ALA A 364 -32.00 -16.10 -50.67
CA ALA A 364 -31.49 -17.21 -51.47
C ALA A 364 -31.35 -16.89 -52.98
N HIS A 365 -32.08 -15.88 -53.47
CA HIS A 365 -32.03 -15.46 -54.88
C HIS A 365 -30.68 -14.84 -55.28
N THR A 366 -29.88 -14.36 -54.32
CA THR A 366 -28.57 -13.75 -54.61
C THR A 366 -27.51 -14.75 -55.11
N THR A 367 -27.76 -16.05 -54.95
CA THR A 367 -26.87 -17.16 -55.38
C THR A 367 -27.44 -18.01 -56.52
N VAL A 368 -28.60 -17.65 -57.06
CA VAL A 368 -29.24 -18.37 -58.18
C VAL A 368 -28.49 -18.07 -59.49
N GLN A 369 -28.28 -19.09 -60.33
CA GLN A 369 -27.58 -18.90 -61.60
C GLN A 369 -28.44 -18.11 -62.58
N CYS A 370 -27.85 -17.17 -63.32
CA CYS A 370 -28.58 -16.23 -64.18
C CYS A 370 -29.60 -16.92 -65.12
N ALA A 371 -29.24 -18.07 -65.70
CA ALA A 371 -30.09 -18.85 -66.60
C ALA A 371 -31.32 -19.51 -65.94
N GLN A 372 -31.34 -19.64 -64.60
CA GLN A 372 -32.50 -20.14 -63.85
C GLN A 372 -33.60 -19.08 -63.71
N CYS A 373 -33.24 -17.79 -63.75
CA CYS A 373 -34.20 -16.67 -63.80
C CYS A 373 -34.47 -16.22 -65.25
N HIS A 374 -33.40 -16.07 -66.05
CA HIS A 374 -33.44 -15.64 -67.45
C HIS A 374 -33.62 -16.83 -68.41
N VAL A 375 -34.72 -17.56 -68.23
CA VAL A 375 -35.11 -18.67 -69.11
C VAL A 375 -35.10 -18.23 -70.57
N ASN A 376 -34.61 -19.12 -71.45
CA ASN A 376 -34.43 -18.88 -72.88
C ASN A 376 -33.53 -17.67 -73.23
N ASN A 377 -32.58 -17.29 -72.36
CA ASN A 377 -31.71 -16.11 -72.50
C ASN A 377 -32.48 -14.77 -72.56
N ASN A 378 -33.68 -14.69 -71.97
CA ASN A 378 -34.39 -13.41 -71.87
C ASN A 378 -33.83 -12.53 -70.74
N TYR A 379 -32.76 -11.78 -71.04
CA TYR A 379 -32.14 -10.81 -70.14
C TYR A 379 -32.87 -9.45 -70.09
N ASN A 380 -34.13 -9.38 -70.56
CA ASN A 380 -34.96 -8.16 -70.57
C ASN A 380 -36.33 -8.42 -69.90
N LEU A 381 -36.30 -8.69 -68.59
CA LEU A 381 -37.49 -8.91 -67.77
C LEU A 381 -38.00 -7.59 -67.16
N THR A 382 -39.31 -7.51 -66.88
CA THR A 382 -39.96 -6.28 -66.36
C THR A 382 -40.53 -6.48 -64.96
N SER A 383 -40.81 -5.39 -64.25
CA SER A 383 -41.43 -5.44 -62.91
C SER A 383 -42.83 -6.07 -62.88
N ALA A 384 -43.53 -6.17 -64.02
CA ALA A 384 -44.80 -6.91 -64.12
C ALA A 384 -44.63 -8.42 -63.87
N ASN A 385 -43.39 -8.95 -63.98
CA ASN A 385 -43.06 -10.35 -63.74
C ASN A 385 -42.69 -10.66 -62.27
N ALA A 386 -42.66 -9.65 -61.38
CA ALA A 386 -42.01 -9.72 -60.07
C ALA A 386 -42.83 -10.35 -58.93
N ALA A 387 -44.10 -10.73 -59.14
CA ALA A 387 -44.91 -11.31 -58.08
C ALA A 387 -44.44 -12.73 -57.71
N CYS A 388 -44.27 -13.04 -56.43
CA CYS A 388 -43.77 -14.35 -55.98
C CYS A 388 -44.60 -15.52 -56.54
N SER A 389 -45.93 -15.34 -56.64
CA SER A 389 -46.87 -16.30 -57.22
C SER A 389 -46.69 -16.54 -58.72
N SER A 390 -45.99 -15.67 -59.46
CA SER A 390 -45.67 -15.88 -60.88
C SER A 390 -44.59 -16.95 -61.10
N CYS A 391 -43.82 -17.29 -60.06
CA CYS A 391 -42.83 -18.37 -60.08
C CYS A 391 -43.21 -19.52 -59.14
N HIS A 392 -43.64 -19.21 -57.91
CA HIS A 392 -43.81 -20.17 -56.81
C HIS A 392 -45.25 -20.68 -56.62
N MET A 393 -46.10 -20.62 -57.65
CA MET A 393 -47.49 -21.13 -57.55
C MET A 393 -47.53 -22.63 -57.26
N GLN A 394 -46.61 -23.41 -57.84
CA GLN A 394 -46.53 -24.86 -57.61
C GLN A 394 -46.11 -25.16 -56.16
N ASP A 395 -45.18 -24.40 -55.60
CA ASP A 395 -44.74 -24.54 -54.21
C ASP A 395 -45.89 -24.22 -53.22
N PHE A 396 -46.64 -23.15 -53.47
CA PHE A 396 -47.81 -22.76 -52.69
C PHE A 396 -48.91 -23.85 -52.71
N GLN A 397 -49.18 -24.44 -53.88
CA GLN A 397 -50.19 -25.50 -54.03
C GLN A 397 -49.73 -26.87 -53.48
N GLY A 398 -48.43 -27.14 -53.49
CA GLY A 398 -47.84 -28.41 -53.03
C GLY A 398 -47.56 -28.50 -51.53
N THR A 399 -47.67 -27.38 -50.78
CA THR A 399 -47.30 -27.36 -49.35
C THR A 399 -48.37 -28.02 -48.48
N THR A 400 -47.95 -28.96 -47.64
CA THR A 400 -48.82 -29.77 -46.76
C THR A 400 -48.73 -29.39 -45.27
N ASN A 401 -47.71 -28.63 -44.86
CA ASN A 401 -47.48 -28.26 -43.47
C ASN A 401 -47.03 -26.78 -43.32
N PRO A 402 -47.91 -25.88 -42.87
CA PRO A 402 -49.38 -26.02 -42.90
C PRO A 402 -49.89 -26.13 -44.34
N ASN A 403 -51.03 -26.75 -44.59
CA ASN A 403 -51.60 -26.80 -45.93
C ASN A 403 -52.24 -25.45 -46.28
N HIS A 404 -51.58 -24.63 -47.11
CA HIS A 404 -52.03 -23.27 -47.45
C HIS A 404 -53.40 -23.24 -48.10
N VAL A 405 -53.69 -24.19 -49.00
CA VAL A 405 -54.97 -24.24 -49.74
C VAL A 405 -56.11 -24.68 -48.82
N GLN A 406 -55.90 -25.71 -48.00
CA GLN A 406 -56.90 -26.21 -47.06
C GLN A 406 -57.16 -25.25 -45.88
N SER A 407 -56.14 -24.51 -45.45
CA SER A 407 -56.24 -23.53 -44.35
C SER A 407 -56.69 -22.14 -44.84
N GLY A 408 -56.82 -21.93 -46.15
CA GLY A 408 -57.32 -20.69 -46.75
C GLY A 408 -56.35 -19.51 -46.69
N PHE A 409 -55.03 -19.74 -46.69
CA PHE A 409 -54.04 -18.66 -46.63
C PHE A 409 -53.99 -17.84 -47.94
N PRO A 410 -53.73 -16.52 -47.86
CA PRO A 410 -53.66 -15.65 -49.04
C PRO A 410 -52.37 -15.85 -49.84
N THR A 411 -52.40 -15.45 -51.11
CA THR A 411 -51.22 -15.40 -51.99
C THR A 411 -50.27 -14.22 -51.71
N ALA A 412 -50.54 -13.44 -50.66
CA ALA A 412 -49.66 -12.39 -50.13
C ALA A 412 -48.52 -13.02 -49.29
N CYS A 413 -47.66 -13.82 -49.94
CA CYS A 413 -46.66 -14.67 -49.29
C CYS A 413 -45.79 -13.94 -48.25
N GLN A 414 -45.54 -12.65 -48.45
CA GLN A 414 -44.71 -11.79 -47.61
C GLN A 414 -45.25 -11.59 -46.18
N GLN A 415 -46.51 -11.95 -45.91
CA GLN A 415 -47.09 -11.93 -44.56
C GLN A 415 -46.51 -13.03 -43.65
N CYS A 416 -45.97 -14.11 -44.24
CA CYS A 416 -45.47 -15.28 -43.50
C CYS A 416 -44.08 -15.75 -43.96
N HIS A 417 -43.73 -15.58 -45.24
CA HIS A 417 -42.50 -16.08 -45.85
C HIS A 417 -41.58 -14.92 -46.25
N ASN A 418 -40.27 -15.11 -46.07
CA ASN A 418 -39.23 -14.20 -46.55
C ASN A 418 -38.35 -14.90 -47.61
N THR A 419 -37.57 -14.12 -48.36
CA THR A 419 -36.71 -14.63 -49.44
C THR A 419 -35.45 -15.36 -48.97
N THR A 420 -35.14 -15.33 -47.67
CA THR A 420 -33.93 -15.94 -47.07
C THR A 420 -34.17 -17.38 -46.61
N THR A 421 -35.30 -17.67 -45.97
CA THR A 421 -35.63 -19.01 -45.43
C THR A 421 -37.09 -19.39 -45.69
N TRP A 422 -37.42 -19.68 -46.95
CA TRP A 422 -38.81 -19.92 -47.41
C TRP A 422 -39.58 -20.96 -46.59
N ALA A 423 -38.92 -22.04 -46.15
CA ALA A 423 -39.54 -23.12 -45.37
C ALA A 423 -39.93 -22.74 -43.93
N ASN A 424 -39.33 -21.69 -43.36
CA ASN A 424 -39.57 -21.27 -41.98
C ASN A 424 -40.51 -20.07 -41.97
N ALA A 425 -41.81 -20.33 -42.12
CA ALA A 425 -42.84 -19.30 -42.06
C ALA A 425 -42.97 -18.72 -40.65
N THR A 426 -43.05 -17.39 -40.52
CA THR A 426 -43.14 -16.66 -39.25
C THR A 426 -44.33 -15.70 -39.28
N PHE A 427 -45.20 -15.74 -38.26
CA PHE A 427 -46.35 -14.85 -38.15
C PHE A 427 -46.34 -14.07 -36.83
N ASP A 428 -46.54 -12.75 -36.91
CA ASP A 428 -46.49 -11.86 -35.75
C ASP A 428 -47.79 -11.89 -34.93
N HIS A 429 -47.76 -12.70 -33.87
CA HIS A 429 -48.86 -12.87 -32.92
C HIS A 429 -49.12 -11.63 -32.05
N SER A 430 -48.23 -10.63 -32.02
CA SER A 430 -48.48 -9.36 -31.28
C SER A 430 -49.63 -8.55 -31.91
N THR A 431 -49.93 -8.80 -33.18
CA THR A 431 -51.10 -8.25 -33.89
C THR A 431 -52.44 -8.89 -33.51
N THR A 432 -52.43 -9.90 -32.63
CA THR A 432 -53.59 -10.72 -32.27
C THR A 432 -53.99 -10.56 -30.81
N GLY A 433 -55.14 -11.15 -30.42
CA GLY A 433 -55.56 -11.22 -29.02
C GLY A 433 -54.75 -12.19 -28.14
N PHE A 434 -53.69 -12.82 -28.65
CA PHE A 434 -52.84 -13.77 -27.91
C PHE A 434 -51.36 -13.63 -28.30
N ALA A 435 -50.70 -12.62 -27.75
CA ALA A 435 -49.27 -12.40 -27.96
C ALA A 435 -48.44 -13.52 -27.29
N LEU A 436 -47.63 -14.24 -28.08
CA LEU A 436 -46.74 -15.28 -27.59
C LEU A 436 -45.62 -14.68 -26.73
N THR A 437 -45.37 -15.25 -25.55
CA THR A 437 -44.31 -14.80 -24.63
C THR A 437 -43.53 -15.97 -24.03
N GLY A 438 -42.28 -15.72 -23.65
CA GLY A 438 -41.40 -16.74 -23.10
C GLY A 438 -41.18 -17.92 -24.06
N ALA A 439 -41.23 -19.15 -23.56
CA ALA A 439 -41.03 -20.36 -24.37
C ALA A 439 -42.02 -20.52 -25.54
N HIS A 440 -43.20 -19.89 -25.46
CA HIS A 440 -44.22 -19.95 -26.51
C HIS A 440 -43.78 -19.30 -27.83
N THR A 441 -42.80 -18.39 -27.83
CA THR A 441 -42.32 -17.75 -29.07
C THR A 441 -41.56 -18.70 -30.00
N THR A 442 -41.22 -19.91 -29.53
CA THR A 442 -40.53 -20.96 -30.29
C THR A 442 -41.36 -22.23 -30.51
N VAL A 443 -42.63 -22.23 -30.10
CA VAL A 443 -43.54 -23.38 -30.26
C VAL A 443 -44.01 -23.47 -31.71
N GLN A 444 -44.01 -24.69 -32.27
CA GLN A 444 -44.50 -24.92 -33.64
C GLN A 444 -46.01 -24.71 -33.71
N CYS A 445 -46.48 -24.01 -34.76
CA CYS A 445 -47.87 -23.57 -34.91
C CYS A 445 -48.91 -24.68 -34.66
N GLN A 446 -48.66 -25.92 -35.11
CA GLN A 446 -49.57 -27.06 -34.91
C GLN A 446 -49.82 -27.42 -33.43
N GLN A 447 -48.87 -27.16 -32.54
CA GLN A 447 -48.98 -27.48 -31.10
C GLN A 447 -49.96 -26.53 -30.39
N CYS A 448 -50.17 -25.32 -30.92
CA CYS A 448 -51.22 -24.39 -30.47
C CYS A 448 -52.50 -24.55 -31.31
N HIS A 449 -52.36 -24.61 -32.64
CA HIS A 449 -53.45 -24.76 -33.62
C HIS A 449 -53.81 -26.22 -33.85
N VAL A 450 -54.21 -26.90 -32.77
CA VAL A 450 -54.64 -28.31 -32.80
C VAL A 450 -55.74 -28.51 -33.85
N ASN A 451 -55.66 -29.61 -34.59
CA ASN A 451 -56.54 -29.93 -35.73
C ASN A 451 -56.53 -28.87 -36.87
N ASN A 452 -55.44 -28.11 -37.02
CA ASN A 452 -55.31 -26.98 -37.97
C ASN A 452 -56.34 -25.85 -37.75
N ASN A 453 -56.82 -25.65 -36.51
CA ASN A 453 -57.68 -24.51 -36.20
C ASN A 453 -56.86 -23.21 -36.05
N TYR A 454 -56.64 -22.52 -37.16
CA TYR A 454 -55.98 -21.20 -37.19
C TYR A 454 -56.91 -20.02 -36.83
N ASN A 455 -58.11 -20.29 -36.30
CA ASN A 455 -59.10 -19.28 -35.88
C ASN A 455 -59.39 -19.38 -34.36
N LEU A 456 -58.35 -19.22 -33.54
CA LEU A 456 -58.46 -19.18 -32.08
C LEU A 456 -58.85 -17.77 -31.59
N THR A 457 -59.58 -17.70 -30.47
CA THR A 457 -60.06 -16.44 -29.88
C THR A 457 -59.45 -16.19 -28.50
N SER A 458 -59.55 -14.97 -27.97
CA SER A 458 -59.10 -14.64 -26.61
C SER A 458 -59.82 -15.44 -25.51
N ALA A 459 -61.01 -16.01 -25.77
CA ALA A 459 -61.67 -16.91 -24.85
C ALA A 459 -60.94 -18.26 -24.68
N ASN A 460 -60.01 -18.60 -25.59
CA ASN A 460 -59.17 -19.80 -25.53
C ASN A 460 -57.83 -19.58 -24.80
N ALA A 461 -57.55 -18.35 -24.33
CA ALA A 461 -56.22 -17.91 -23.87
C ALA A 461 -55.84 -18.27 -22.42
N ALA A 462 -56.73 -18.92 -21.65
CA ALA A 462 -56.43 -19.27 -20.26
C ALA A 462 -55.38 -20.42 -20.21
N CYS A 463 -54.36 -20.30 -19.36
CA CYS A 463 -53.31 -21.33 -19.26
C CYS A 463 -53.88 -22.73 -18.99
N SER A 464 -54.94 -22.82 -18.18
CA SER A 464 -55.68 -24.04 -17.87
C SER A 464 -56.42 -24.66 -19.07
N SER A 465 -56.61 -23.95 -20.18
CA SER A 465 -57.19 -24.49 -21.41
C SER A 465 -56.22 -25.36 -22.21
N CYS A 466 -54.91 -25.24 -21.96
CA CYS A 466 -53.87 -26.05 -22.60
C CYS A 466 -53.12 -26.92 -21.56
N HIS A 467 -52.65 -26.31 -20.47
CA HIS A 467 -51.75 -26.93 -19.48
C HIS A 467 -52.47 -27.67 -18.33
N MET A 468 -53.75 -28.06 -18.51
CA MET A 468 -54.48 -28.82 -17.48
C MET A 468 -53.82 -30.18 -17.20
N GLN A 469 -53.30 -30.84 -18.24
CA GLN A 469 -52.60 -32.12 -18.09
C GLN A 469 -51.28 -31.95 -17.32
N ASP A 470 -50.54 -30.86 -17.55
CA ASP A 470 -49.30 -30.56 -16.81
C ASP A 470 -49.59 -30.25 -15.34
N PHE A 471 -50.63 -29.45 -15.08
CA PHE A 471 -51.11 -29.13 -13.74
C PHE A 471 -51.51 -30.39 -12.96
N GLN A 472 -52.24 -31.31 -13.59
CA GLN A 472 -52.66 -32.58 -12.98
C GLN A 472 -51.52 -33.60 -12.85
N GLY A 473 -50.55 -33.60 -13.77
CA GLY A 473 -49.43 -34.55 -13.80
C GLY A 473 -48.22 -34.17 -12.94
N THR A 474 -48.14 -32.92 -12.45
CA THR A 474 -47.00 -32.47 -11.63
C THR A 474 -47.03 -33.12 -10.25
N THR A 475 -45.90 -33.71 -9.83
CA THR A 475 -45.76 -34.43 -8.55
C THR A 475 -44.95 -33.69 -7.48
N ASN A 476 -44.21 -32.63 -7.84
CA ASN A 476 -43.33 -31.89 -6.93
C ASN A 476 -43.33 -30.38 -7.24
N PRO A 477 -44.09 -29.55 -6.50
CA PRO A 477 -45.16 -29.95 -5.57
C PRO A 477 -46.34 -30.59 -6.33
N ASN A 478 -47.10 -31.47 -5.69
CA ASN A 478 -48.31 -32.02 -6.31
C ASN A 478 -49.45 -30.98 -6.24
N HIS A 479 -49.70 -30.28 -7.35
CA HIS A 479 -50.67 -29.19 -7.40
C HIS A 479 -52.08 -29.59 -6.96
N VAL A 480 -52.54 -30.78 -7.39
CA VAL A 480 -53.89 -31.28 -7.08
C VAL A 480 -53.99 -31.74 -5.62
N GLN A 481 -53.03 -32.52 -5.13
CA GLN A 481 -53.03 -33.03 -3.75
C GLN A 481 -52.84 -31.92 -2.71
N SER A 482 -52.07 -30.88 -3.04
CA SER A 482 -51.83 -29.72 -2.18
C SER A 482 -52.87 -28.59 -2.33
N GLY A 483 -53.84 -28.73 -3.24
CA GLY A 483 -54.96 -27.79 -3.38
C GLY A 483 -54.61 -26.43 -4.01
N PHE A 484 -53.60 -26.37 -4.88
CA PHE A 484 -53.21 -25.11 -5.55
C PHE A 484 -54.29 -24.61 -6.53
N PRO A 485 -54.43 -23.28 -6.71
CA PRO A 485 -55.40 -22.70 -7.65
C PRO A 485 -54.94 -22.83 -9.11
N THR A 486 -55.90 -22.79 -10.05
CA THR A 486 -55.63 -22.74 -11.51
C THR A 486 -55.19 -21.36 -12.01
N ALA A 487 -54.97 -20.39 -11.11
CA ALA A 487 -54.38 -19.09 -11.39
C ALA A 487 -52.84 -19.19 -11.53
N CYS A 488 -52.38 -19.96 -12.53
CA CYS A 488 -50.98 -20.37 -12.70
C CYS A 488 -49.97 -19.22 -12.60
N GLN A 489 -50.35 -18.01 -13.02
CA GLN A 489 -49.53 -16.79 -13.02
C GLN A 489 -49.08 -16.32 -11.63
N GLN A 490 -49.66 -16.86 -10.55
CA GLN A 490 -49.20 -16.59 -9.18
C GLN A 490 -47.84 -17.24 -8.85
N CYS A 491 -47.47 -18.31 -9.56
CA CYS A 491 -46.25 -19.09 -9.32
C CYS A 491 -45.41 -19.32 -10.58
N HIS A 492 -46.05 -19.47 -11.74
CA HIS A 492 -45.41 -19.80 -13.02
C HIS A 492 -45.40 -18.60 -13.97
N ASN A 493 -44.33 -18.45 -14.73
CA ASN A 493 -44.21 -17.51 -15.84
C ASN A 493 -44.05 -18.26 -17.17
N THR A 494 -44.29 -17.58 -18.28
CA THR A 494 -44.23 -18.19 -19.62
C THR A 494 -42.81 -18.51 -20.10
N THR A 495 -41.76 -18.05 -19.40
CA THR A 495 -40.35 -18.26 -19.79
C THR A 495 -39.74 -19.52 -19.17
N SER A 496 -40.14 -19.92 -17.96
CA SER A 496 -39.64 -21.13 -17.30
C SER A 496 -40.71 -21.79 -16.43
N TRP A 497 -41.53 -22.64 -17.06
CA TRP A 497 -42.68 -23.28 -16.39
C TRP A 497 -42.30 -24.20 -15.22
N ALA A 498 -41.13 -24.87 -15.31
CA ALA A 498 -40.66 -25.79 -14.27
C ALA A 498 -40.16 -25.09 -12.99
N ASN A 499 -39.77 -23.80 -13.07
CA ASN A 499 -39.22 -23.05 -11.95
C ASN A 499 -40.30 -22.12 -11.37
N ALA A 500 -41.20 -22.71 -10.58
CA ALA A 500 -42.21 -21.95 -9.84
C ALA A 500 -41.54 -21.05 -8.78
N THR A 501 -41.94 -19.77 -8.72
CA THR A 501 -41.42 -18.79 -7.77
C THR A 501 -42.55 -18.18 -6.96
N PHE A 502 -42.44 -18.19 -5.62
CA PHE A 502 -43.46 -17.65 -4.72
C PHE A 502 -42.85 -16.67 -3.70
N ASP A 503 -43.41 -15.46 -3.62
CA ASP A 503 -42.90 -14.39 -2.74
C ASP A 503 -43.36 -14.59 -1.29
N HIS A 504 -42.43 -15.04 -0.45
CA HIS A 504 -42.68 -15.26 0.96
C HIS A 504 -42.79 -13.95 1.78
N SER A 505 -42.42 -12.79 1.22
CA SER A 505 -42.55 -11.49 1.90
C SER A 505 -44.01 -11.08 2.12
N THR A 506 -44.95 -11.63 1.33
CA THR A 506 -46.39 -11.43 1.50
C THR A 506 -47.00 -12.36 2.56
N THR A 507 -46.19 -13.11 3.32
CA THR A 507 -46.63 -14.11 4.31
C THR A 507 -46.18 -13.76 5.73
N GLY A 508 -46.70 -14.48 6.72
CA GLY A 508 -46.23 -14.40 8.11
C GLY A 508 -44.85 -15.03 8.37
N PHE A 509 -44.15 -15.52 7.34
CA PHE A 509 -42.82 -16.13 7.45
C PHE A 509 -41.89 -15.70 6.30
N PRO A 510 -41.37 -14.46 6.32
CA PRO A 510 -40.44 -13.98 5.31
C PRO A 510 -39.11 -14.74 5.40
N LEU A 511 -38.70 -15.39 4.30
CA LEU A 511 -37.43 -16.11 4.23
C LEU A 511 -36.26 -15.12 4.30
N THR A 512 -35.29 -15.36 5.18
CA THR A 512 -34.11 -14.51 5.36
C THR A 512 -32.83 -15.33 5.55
N GLY A 513 -31.69 -14.76 5.16
CA GLY A 513 -30.38 -15.42 5.24
C GLY A 513 -30.33 -16.69 4.40
N ALA A 514 -29.84 -17.80 4.97
CA ALA A 514 -29.68 -19.07 4.25
C ALA A 514 -31.01 -19.69 3.76
N HIS A 515 -32.15 -19.25 4.30
CA HIS A 515 -33.47 -19.78 3.95
C HIS A 515 -33.96 -19.31 2.57
N THR A 516 -33.43 -18.22 2.01
CA THR A 516 -33.88 -17.68 0.71
C THR A 516 -33.52 -18.55 -0.50
N THR A 517 -32.68 -19.56 -0.32
CA THR A 517 -32.21 -20.48 -1.37
C THR A 517 -32.69 -21.93 -1.17
N LEU A 518 -33.51 -22.20 -0.15
CA LEU A 518 -34.03 -23.54 0.11
C LEU A 518 -35.14 -23.91 -0.90
N GLN A 519 -35.19 -25.19 -1.27
CA GLN A 519 -36.27 -25.74 -2.08
C GLN A 519 -37.54 -25.90 -1.23
N CYS A 520 -38.71 -25.68 -1.83
CA CYS A 520 -40.00 -25.63 -1.10
C CYS A 520 -40.22 -26.86 -0.20
N ALA A 521 -39.91 -28.07 -0.69
CA ALA A 521 -40.05 -29.33 0.03
C ALA A 521 -39.11 -29.48 1.25
N GLN A 522 -38.07 -28.66 1.38
CA GLN A 522 -37.20 -28.64 2.57
C GLN A 522 -37.84 -27.91 3.76
N CYS A 523 -38.79 -27.00 3.49
CA CYS A 523 -39.55 -26.28 4.52
C CYS A 523 -40.97 -26.87 4.68
N HIS A 524 -41.63 -27.20 3.57
CA HIS A 524 -42.98 -27.78 3.54
C HIS A 524 -42.96 -29.30 3.71
N ILE A 525 -42.51 -29.73 4.89
CA ILE A 525 -42.42 -31.14 5.28
C ILE A 525 -43.77 -31.85 5.05
N ASN A 526 -43.73 -33.06 4.49
CA ASN A 526 -44.90 -33.86 4.10
C ASN A 526 -45.85 -33.16 3.08
N ASN A 527 -45.35 -32.22 2.27
CA ASN A 527 -46.13 -31.38 1.35
C ASN A 527 -47.22 -30.53 2.06
N ASN A 528 -47.01 -30.15 3.33
CA ASN A 528 -47.89 -29.21 3.99
C ASN A 528 -47.57 -27.76 3.58
N TYR A 529 -48.28 -27.27 2.56
CA TYR A 529 -48.20 -25.88 2.10
C TYR A 529 -49.11 -24.91 2.89
N ASN A 530 -49.84 -25.39 3.90
CA ASN A 530 -50.72 -24.61 4.77
C ASN A 530 -50.10 -24.47 6.18
N LEU A 531 -48.91 -23.86 6.26
CA LEU A 531 -48.22 -23.57 7.51
C LEU A 531 -48.72 -22.26 8.13
N THR A 532 -48.82 -22.22 9.46
CA THR A 532 -49.26 -21.03 10.22
C THR A 532 -48.07 -20.38 10.94
N SER A 533 -48.25 -19.18 11.48
CA SER A 533 -47.23 -18.52 12.31
C SER A 533 -46.85 -19.32 13.57
N ALA A 534 -47.71 -20.23 14.06
CA ALA A 534 -47.36 -21.15 15.15
C ALA A 534 -46.31 -22.20 14.74
N ASN A 535 -46.09 -22.40 13.44
CA ASN A 535 -45.07 -23.31 12.89
C ASN A 535 -43.70 -22.62 12.67
N ALA A 536 -43.61 -21.29 12.87
CA ALA A 536 -42.47 -20.46 12.47
C ALA A 536 -41.29 -20.41 13.48
N ALA A 537 -41.42 -21.00 14.67
CA ALA A 537 -40.35 -20.99 15.67
C ALA A 537 -39.14 -21.81 15.19
N CYS A 538 -37.91 -21.30 15.38
CA CYS A 538 -36.69 -21.95 14.91
C CYS A 538 -36.57 -23.42 15.38
N SER A 539 -36.95 -23.68 16.64
CA SER A 539 -36.97 -25.03 17.22
C SER A 539 -37.94 -26.00 16.54
N SER A 540 -39.00 -25.53 15.87
CA SER A 540 -39.95 -26.41 15.17
C SER A 540 -39.34 -27.13 13.96
N CYS A 541 -38.24 -26.61 13.42
CA CYS A 541 -37.46 -27.25 12.35
C CYS A 541 -36.07 -27.70 12.83
N HIS A 542 -35.38 -26.87 13.63
CA HIS A 542 -33.97 -27.08 14.00
C HIS A 542 -33.76 -27.78 15.35
N MET A 543 -34.78 -28.39 15.97
CA MET A 543 -34.58 -29.23 17.16
C MET A 543 -33.51 -30.32 16.96
N PRO A 544 -33.40 -31.01 15.78
CA PRO A 544 -32.33 -31.97 15.55
C PRO A 544 -30.94 -31.33 15.47
N ASP A 545 -30.83 -30.05 15.10
CA ASP A 545 -29.54 -29.34 15.07
C ASP A 545 -29.15 -28.94 16.49
N TYR A 546 -30.08 -28.29 17.22
CA TYR A 546 -29.97 -28.01 18.64
C TYR A 546 -29.54 -29.24 19.46
N GLN A 547 -30.15 -30.41 19.20
CA GLN A 547 -29.83 -31.66 19.90
C GLN A 547 -28.46 -32.26 19.52
N ARG A 548 -27.93 -31.96 18.33
CA ARG A 548 -26.66 -32.51 17.83
C ARG A 548 -25.46 -31.59 18.04
N THR A 549 -25.66 -30.31 18.33
CA THR A 549 -24.54 -29.37 18.56
C THR A 549 -23.76 -29.77 19.83
N THR A 550 -22.45 -29.94 19.68
CA THR A 550 -21.52 -30.34 20.74
C THR A 550 -20.65 -29.21 21.28
N ASP A 551 -20.50 -28.11 20.53
CA ASP A 551 -19.67 -26.96 20.90
C ASP A 551 -20.40 -25.62 20.63
N PRO A 552 -20.96 -24.96 21.65
CA PRO A 552 -21.25 -25.50 22.98
C PRO A 552 -22.36 -26.58 22.90
N ASN A 553 -22.38 -27.53 23.86
CA ASN A 553 -23.41 -28.56 23.88
C ASN A 553 -24.73 -27.99 24.41
N HIS A 554 -25.66 -27.64 23.51
CA HIS A 554 -26.86 -26.88 23.89
C HIS A 554 -27.80 -27.63 24.86
N PRO A 555 -28.10 -28.93 24.67
CA PRO A 555 -28.91 -29.70 25.63
C PRO A 555 -28.25 -29.84 27.00
N ALA A 556 -26.94 -30.08 27.06
CA ALA A 556 -26.21 -30.24 28.33
C ALA A 556 -25.99 -28.91 29.07
N ALA A 557 -25.86 -27.80 28.32
CA ALA A 557 -25.79 -26.44 28.88
C ALA A 557 -27.15 -25.89 29.32
N GLY A 558 -28.26 -26.48 28.86
CA GLY A 558 -29.61 -26.05 29.21
C GLY A 558 -30.05 -24.74 28.55
N PHE A 559 -29.58 -24.45 27.34
CA PHE A 559 -29.94 -23.22 26.62
C PHE A 559 -31.44 -23.15 26.25
N PRO A 560 -31.98 -21.94 26.03
CA PRO A 560 -33.36 -21.77 25.57
C PRO A 560 -33.52 -22.24 24.11
N THR A 561 -34.74 -22.66 23.75
CA THR A 561 -35.13 -22.99 22.38
C THR A 561 -35.46 -21.77 21.52
N ASP A 562 -35.46 -20.57 22.10
CA ASP A 562 -35.41 -19.32 21.34
C ASP A 562 -33.97 -19.08 20.83
N CYS A 563 -33.71 -19.62 19.63
CA CYS A 563 -32.41 -19.51 18.98
C CYS A 563 -32.01 -18.07 18.66
N SER A 564 -32.97 -17.13 18.56
CA SER A 564 -32.72 -15.76 18.11
C SER A 564 -31.88 -14.92 19.09
N ILE A 565 -31.80 -15.39 20.35
CA ILE A 565 -30.96 -14.81 21.42
C ILE A 565 -29.46 -14.90 21.09
N CYS A 566 -29.05 -15.88 20.28
CA CYS A 566 -27.63 -16.16 19.97
C CYS A 566 -27.32 -16.30 18.47
N HIS A 567 -28.30 -16.70 17.64
CA HIS A 567 -28.10 -17.03 16.22
C HIS A 567 -28.97 -16.18 15.29
N GLY A 568 -28.40 -15.78 14.15
CA GLY A 568 -29.12 -15.15 13.05
C GLY A 568 -29.44 -16.13 11.92
N THR A 569 -30.40 -15.80 11.04
CA THR A 569 -30.83 -16.68 9.95
C THR A 569 -29.80 -16.86 8.82
N ALA A 570 -28.64 -16.20 8.90
CA ALA A 570 -27.57 -16.27 7.90
C ALA A 570 -26.60 -17.45 8.12
N SER A 571 -26.32 -17.82 9.37
CA SER A 571 -25.48 -18.96 9.72
C SER A 571 -25.67 -19.37 11.19
N TRP A 572 -25.54 -20.67 11.47
CA TRP A 572 -25.42 -21.20 12.83
C TRP A 572 -24.03 -20.98 13.44
N SER A 573 -23.00 -20.76 12.62
CA SER A 573 -21.63 -20.46 13.07
C SER A 573 -21.46 -18.98 13.42
N GLY A 574 -20.62 -18.69 14.42
CA GLY A 574 -20.38 -17.32 14.88
C GLY A 574 -21.49 -16.76 15.77
N ALA A 575 -22.14 -17.62 16.58
CA ALA A 575 -23.15 -17.21 17.55
C ALA A 575 -22.62 -16.13 18.51
N THR A 576 -23.41 -15.10 18.77
CA THR A 576 -23.03 -13.94 19.60
C THR A 576 -24.00 -13.74 20.75
N PHE A 577 -23.49 -13.63 21.98
CA PHE A 577 -24.31 -13.41 23.17
C PHE A 577 -23.89 -12.13 23.91
N ASN A 578 -24.85 -11.23 24.13
CA ASN A 578 -24.60 -9.93 24.75
C ASN A 578 -24.47 -10.05 26.28
N HIS A 579 -23.24 -10.23 26.76
CA HIS A 579 -22.93 -10.36 28.19
C HIS A 579 -23.31 -9.12 29.03
N ALA A 580 -23.57 -7.95 28.42
CA ALA A 580 -24.02 -6.75 29.16
C ALA A 580 -25.47 -6.85 29.68
N THR A 581 -26.24 -7.88 29.28
CA THR A 581 -27.54 -8.21 29.92
C THR A 581 -27.38 -9.11 31.16
N THR A 582 -26.16 -9.56 31.45
CA THR A 582 -25.84 -10.41 32.60
C THR A 582 -25.17 -9.62 33.73
N GLY A 583 -25.01 -10.24 34.90
CA GLY A 583 -24.22 -9.68 36.00
C GLY A 583 -22.70 -9.62 35.76
N PHE A 584 -22.19 -10.09 34.62
CA PHE A 584 -20.76 -10.16 34.31
C PHE A 584 -20.46 -9.61 32.91
N ALA A 585 -20.36 -8.29 32.79
CA ALA A 585 -20.03 -7.61 31.54
C ALA A 585 -18.54 -7.81 31.18
N LEU A 586 -18.28 -8.43 30.02
CA LEU A 586 -16.92 -8.61 29.49
C LEU A 586 -16.29 -7.24 29.17
N THR A 587 -15.07 -7.02 29.66
CA THR A 587 -14.32 -5.76 29.44
C THR A 587 -12.83 -6.04 29.22
N GLY A 588 -12.14 -5.08 28.58
CA GLY A 588 -10.72 -5.18 28.26
C GLY A 588 -10.42 -6.39 27.37
N ALA A 589 -9.41 -7.20 27.73
CA ALA A 589 -9.01 -8.37 26.96
C ALA A 589 -10.09 -9.48 26.86
N HIS A 590 -11.12 -9.44 27.72
CA HIS A 590 -12.14 -10.49 27.79
C HIS A 590 -13.20 -10.38 26.68
N THR A 591 -13.30 -9.24 25.97
CA THR A 591 -14.34 -9.02 24.94
C THR A 591 -14.13 -9.83 23.66
N THR A 592 -12.95 -10.46 23.49
CA THR A 592 -12.58 -11.23 22.29
C THR A 592 -12.28 -12.70 22.60
N LEU A 593 -12.61 -13.19 23.80
CA LEU A 593 -12.42 -14.60 24.17
C LEU A 593 -13.57 -15.46 23.61
N ALA A 594 -13.24 -16.70 23.24
CA ALA A 594 -14.25 -17.70 22.88
C ALA A 594 -14.94 -18.24 24.13
N CYS A 595 -16.25 -18.53 24.05
CA CYS A 595 -17.07 -18.88 25.21
C CYS A 595 -16.48 -20.00 26.08
N GLN A 596 -15.92 -21.06 25.47
CA GLN A 596 -15.30 -22.20 26.17
C GLN A 596 -14.04 -21.82 26.98
N GLN A 597 -13.40 -20.67 26.71
CA GLN A 597 -12.26 -20.18 27.49
C GLN A 597 -12.68 -19.61 28.85
N CYS A 598 -13.96 -19.23 29.01
CA CYS A 598 -14.55 -18.78 30.27
C CYS A 598 -15.44 -19.87 30.89
N HIS A 599 -16.28 -20.53 30.08
CA HIS A 599 -17.27 -21.52 30.50
C HIS A 599 -16.70 -22.95 30.56
N VAL A 600 -15.61 -23.11 31.31
CA VAL A 600 -14.94 -24.41 31.49
C VAL A 600 -15.92 -25.50 31.91
N ASN A 601 -15.72 -26.72 31.39
CA ASN A 601 -16.60 -27.88 31.58
C ASN A 601 -18.08 -27.65 31.15
N ASN A 602 -18.32 -26.73 30.20
CA ASN A 602 -19.66 -26.27 29.79
C ASN A 602 -20.49 -25.63 30.93
N ASN A 603 -19.84 -25.00 31.92
CA ASN A 603 -20.56 -24.27 32.96
C ASN A 603 -21.06 -22.91 32.45
N TYR A 604 -22.20 -22.91 31.76
CA TYR A 604 -22.86 -21.71 31.24
C TYR A 604 -23.72 -20.96 32.28
N SER A 605 -23.76 -21.42 33.53
CA SER A 605 -24.52 -20.85 34.64
C SER A 605 -23.68 -19.98 35.59
N LEU A 606 -22.62 -19.32 35.07
CA LEU A 606 -21.78 -18.43 35.87
C LEU A 606 -22.56 -17.17 36.31
N THR A 607 -22.61 -16.94 37.62
CA THR A 607 -23.16 -15.71 38.22
C THR A 607 -22.02 -14.80 38.66
N SER A 608 -22.32 -13.50 38.86
CA SER A 608 -21.34 -12.52 39.37
C SER A 608 -20.74 -12.90 40.72
N ALA A 609 -21.48 -13.63 41.57
CA ALA A 609 -20.98 -14.15 42.84
C ALA A 609 -19.87 -15.22 42.69
N ASN A 610 -19.82 -15.91 41.55
CA ASN A 610 -18.84 -16.97 41.27
C ASN A 610 -17.70 -16.50 40.33
N ALA A 611 -17.81 -15.29 39.77
CA ALA A 611 -16.93 -14.77 38.72
C ALA A 611 -15.84 -13.80 39.25
N ALA A 612 -15.33 -14.04 40.46
CA ALA A 612 -14.17 -13.30 40.99
C ALA A 612 -12.91 -13.61 40.15
N CYS A 613 -12.06 -12.60 39.89
CA CYS A 613 -10.90 -12.75 39.00
C CYS A 613 -9.99 -13.93 39.39
N PHE A 614 -9.74 -14.11 40.69
CA PHE A 614 -8.95 -15.24 41.21
C PHE A 614 -9.55 -16.62 40.89
N SER A 615 -10.87 -16.77 40.75
CA SER A 615 -11.50 -18.06 40.43
C SER A 615 -11.15 -18.58 39.04
N CYS A 616 -10.81 -17.69 38.09
CA CYS A 616 -10.30 -18.05 36.77
C CYS A 616 -8.77 -17.97 36.71
N HIS A 617 -8.18 -16.96 37.36
CA HIS A 617 -6.74 -16.65 37.30
C HIS A 617 -5.94 -17.20 38.49
N GLN A 618 -6.43 -18.24 39.17
CA GLN A 618 -5.74 -18.88 40.29
C GLN A 618 -4.34 -19.38 39.89
N THR A 619 -4.22 -19.95 38.69
CA THR A 619 -2.92 -20.40 38.14
C THR A 619 -1.97 -19.23 37.91
N ASP A 620 -2.45 -18.11 37.36
CA ASP A 620 -1.62 -16.92 37.10
C ASP A 620 -1.17 -16.27 38.42
N PHE A 621 -2.09 -16.12 39.38
CA PHE A 621 -1.80 -15.62 40.72
C PHE A 621 -0.74 -16.47 41.42
N ASN A 622 -0.90 -17.80 41.41
CA ASN A 622 0.02 -18.75 42.05
C ASN A 622 1.41 -18.77 41.37
N ASN A 623 1.45 -18.67 40.03
CA ASN A 623 2.69 -18.76 39.26
C ASN A 623 3.41 -17.42 39.07
N THR A 624 2.83 -16.30 39.52
CA THR A 624 3.53 -15.01 39.51
C THR A 624 4.70 -15.04 40.48
N ASN A 625 5.87 -14.57 40.04
CA ASN A 625 7.10 -14.59 40.83
C ASN A 625 7.74 -13.20 41.04
N ASN A 626 7.17 -12.12 40.47
CA ASN A 626 7.75 -10.78 40.54
C ASN A 626 6.68 -9.68 40.63
N PRO A 627 6.21 -9.31 41.84
CA PRO A 627 6.38 -10.04 43.11
C PRO A 627 5.56 -11.33 43.14
N SER A 628 5.86 -12.27 44.05
CA SER A 628 5.04 -13.48 44.18
C SER A 628 3.82 -13.25 45.09
N HIS A 629 2.61 -13.37 44.53
CA HIS A 629 1.36 -13.12 45.28
C HIS A 629 1.18 -14.06 46.48
N VAL A 630 1.51 -15.35 46.31
CA VAL A 630 1.37 -16.36 47.36
C VAL A 630 2.39 -16.14 48.48
N ALA A 631 3.66 -15.85 48.15
CA ALA A 631 4.69 -15.60 49.16
C ALA A 631 4.50 -14.26 49.89
N ALA A 632 3.96 -13.24 49.21
CA ALA A 632 3.63 -11.94 49.79
C ALA A 632 2.32 -11.93 50.61
N GLY A 633 1.46 -12.95 50.44
CA GLY A 633 0.15 -13.01 51.08
C GLY A 633 -0.86 -11.98 50.55
N PHE A 634 -0.78 -11.63 49.26
CA PHE A 634 -1.67 -10.62 48.66
C PHE A 634 -3.14 -11.10 48.57
N PRO A 635 -4.12 -10.18 48.59
CA PRO A 635 -5.53 -10.53 48.53
C PRO A 635 -5.92 -11.09 47.15
N THR A 636 -6.96 -11.91 47.13
CA THR A 636 -7.57 -12.47 45.89
C THR A 636 -8.47 -11.48 45.16
N ASP A 637 -8.71 -10.29 45.72
CA ASP A 637 -9.25 -9.15 44.99
C ASP A 637 -8.15 -8.51 44.13
N CYS A 638 -8.09 -8.95 42.87
CA CYS A 638 -7.13 -8.44 41.90
C CYS A 638 -7.31 -6.95 41.57
N THR A 639 -8.49 -6.35 41.83
CA THR A 639 -8.81 -4.97 41.41
C THR A 639 -8.04 -3.90 42.20
N VAL A 640 -7.45 -4.29 43.34
CA VAL A 640 -6.55 -3.46 44.15
C VAL A 640 -5.28 -3.05 43.39
N CYS A 641 -4.83 -3.87 42.43
CA CYS A 641 -3.55 -3.69 41.71
C CYS A 641 -3.65 -3.82 40.18
N HIS A 642 -4.65 -4.53 39.65
CA HIS A 642 -4.80 -4.88 38.24
C HIS A 642 -6.14 -4.42 37.64
N ASN A 643 -6.21 -4.43 36.31
CA ASN A 643 -7.42 -4.10 35.53
C ASN A 643 -7.62 -5.13 34.41
N THR A 644 -8.80 -5.12 33.76
CA THR A 644 -9.15 -6.10 32.72
C THR A 644 -8.45 -5.88 31.37
N THR A 645 -7.59 -4.86 31.23
CA THR A 645 -6.84 -4.57 29.99
C THR A 645 -5.46 -5.25 29.97
N SER A 646 -4.76 -5.31 31.11
CA SER A 646 -3.50 -6.08 31.22
C SER A 646 -3.12 -6.43 32.65
N TRP A 647 -2.49 -7.60 32.82
CA TRP A 647 -1.80 -7.99 34.05
C TRP A 647 -0.47 -7.24 34.25
N ALA A 648 0.16 -6.78 33.17
CA ALA A 648 1.45 -6.09 33.22
C ALA A 648 1.31 -4.62 33.63
N GLY A 649 2.24 -4.11 34.44
CA GLY A 649 2.21 -2.73 34.93
C GLY A 649 1.26 -2.50 36.10
N ALA A 650 1.09 -3.50 36.98
CA ALA A 650 0.29 -3.39 38.21
C ALA A 650 0.72 -2.19 39.07
N THR A 651 -0.25 -1.43 39.59
CA THR A 651 0.00 -0.20 40.36
C THR A 651 -0.58 -0.28 41.76
N PHE A 652 0.26 -0.09 42.78
CA PHE A 652 -0.18 -0.05 44.18
C PHE A 652 0.07 1.34 44.82
N ASN A 653 -0.99 1.95 45.34
CA ASN A 653 -0.93 3.28 45.94
C ASN A 653 -0.41 3.24 47.38
N HIS A 654 0.89 3.49 47.58
CA HIS A 654 1.53 3.50 48.90
C HIS A 654 0.99 4.56 49.88
N ASN A 655 0.24 5.56 49.42
CA ASN A 655 -0.48 6.50 50.30
C ASN A 655 -1.60 5.82 51.11
N ASN A 656 -2.00 4.60 50.73
CA ASN A 656 -2.94 3.77 51.49
C ASN A 656 -2.23 2.99 52.62
N THR A 657 -0.94 3.25 52.90
CA THR A 657 -0.12 2.56 53.91
C THR A 657 0.49 3.54 54.92
N PRO A 658 0.96 3.07 56.09
CA PRO A 658 1.67 3.91 57.06
C PRO A 658 3.02 4.50 56.58
N PHE A 659 3.52 4.10 55.40
CA PHE A 659 4.78 4.60 54.83
C PHE A 659 4.56 5.12 53.39
N PRO A 660 4.03 6.35 53.23
CA PRO A 660 3.91 6.96 51.92
C PRO A 660 5.31 7.21 51.33
N LEU A 661 5.57 6.63 50.14
CA LEU A 661 6.86 6.78 49.46
C LEU A 661 7.09 8.25 49.10
N THR A 662 8.23 8.81 49.55
CA THR A 662 8.62 10.20 49.31
C THR A 662 10.12 10.30 49.00
N GLY A 663 10.52 11.37 48.31
CA GLY A 663 11.90 11.57 47.88
C GLY A 663 12.39 10.42 47.00
N ALA A 664 13.58 9.89 47.29
CA ALA A 664 14.20 8.80 46.53
C ALA A 664 13.37 7.50 46.54
N HIS A 665 12.58 7.26 47.58
CA HIS A 665 11.82 6.02 47.77
C HIS A 665 10.69 5.83 46.73
N VAL A 666 10.26 6.90 46.05
CA VAL A 666 9.18 6.85 45.04
C VAL A 666 9.52 5.95 43.85
N THR A 667 10.81 5.83 43.51
CA THR A 667 11.31 5.05 42.36
C THR A 667 12.09 3.80 42.76
N VAL A 668 12.09 3.43 44.04
CA VAL A 668 12.77 2.22 44.53
C VAL A 668 11.93 0.99 44.16
N PRO A 669 12.52 -0.06 43.54
CA PRO A 669 11.81 -1.31 43.27
C PRO A 669 11.32 -1.96 44.56
N CYS A 670 10.09 -2.50 44.55
CA CYS A 670 9.42 -3.04 45.74
C CYS A 670 10.33 -3.97 46.58
N ASN A 671 11.04 -4.89 45.92
CA ASN A 671 11.94 -5.87 46.55
C ASN A 671 13.15 -5.28 47.28
N SER A 672 13.50 -4.02 47.04
CA SER A 672 14.58 -3.32 47.78
C SER A 672 14.13 -2.85 49.16
N CYS A 673 12.82 -2.64 49.38
CA CYS A 673 12.23 -2.40 50.71
C CYS A 673 11.66 -3.70 51.30
N HIS A 674 10.88 -4.43 50.50
CA HIS A 674 10.25 -5.70 50.85
C HIS A 674 11.21 -6.88 50.58
N ILE A 675 12.31 -6.87 51.33
CA ILE A 675 13.37 -7.87 51.26
C ILE A 675 12.77 -9.28 51.41
N ASN A 676 13.26 -10.24 50.61
CA ASN A 676 12.74 -11.62 50.54
C ASN A 676 11.23 -11.73 50.18
N ASN A 677 10.64 -10.71 49.55
CA ASN A 677 9.18 -10.59 49.29
C ASN A 677 8.33 -10.49 50.58
N VAL A 678 8.89 -9.99 51.68
CA VAL A 678 8.11 -9.74 52.91
C VAL A 678 7.48 -8.35 52.84
N PHE A 679 6.22 -8.29 52.39
CA PHE A 679 5.48 -7.04 52.22
C PHE A 679 4.76 -6.55 53.49
N ALA A 680 4.34 -7.46 54.36
CA ALA A 680 3.73 -7.12 55.65
C ALA A 680 4.78 -6.95 56.75
N GLY A 681 4.63 -5.91 57.59
CA GLY A 681 5.51 -5.69 58.74
C GLY A 681 6.93 -5.21 58.40
N THR A 682 7.19 -4.80 57.16
CA THR A 682 8.45 -4.15 56.76
C THR A 682 8.72 -2.92 57.67
N PRO A 683 9.91 -2.79 58.29
CA PRO A 683 10.23 -1.64 59.13
C PRO A 683 10.11 -0.30 58.40
N THR A 684 9.57 0.70 59.09
CA THR A 684 9.31 2.05 58.54
C THR A 684 10.22 3.12 59.15
N ASP A 685 11.06 2.75 60.13
CA ASP A 685 12.11 3.62 60.65
C ASP A 685 13.36 3.57 59.76
N CYS A 686 14.04 4.71 59.61
CA CYS A 686 15.18 4.79 58.70
C CYS A 686 16.37 3.92 59.13
N TYR A 687 16.59 3.70 60.44
CA TYR A 687 17.77 2.98 60.92
C TYR A 687 17.67 1.47 60.68
N SER A 688 16.48 0.87 60.76
CA SER A 688 16.29 -0.55 60.45
C SER A 688 16.73 -0.90 59.02
N CYS A 689 16.47 -0.01 58.04
CA CYS A 689 16.91 -0.17 56.66
C CYS A 689 18.36 0.31 56.44
N HIS A 690 18.71 1.48 56.95
CA HIS A 690 19.99 2.16 56.69
C HIS A 690 21.03 1.98 57.81
N ARG A 691 20.96 0.87 58.58
CA ARG A 691 21.90 0.57 59.65
C ARG A 691 23.36 0.55 59.18
N VAL A 692 23.60 0.02 57.98
CA VAL A 692 24.94 -0.06 57.38
C VAL A 692 25.45 1.34 57.04
N ASP A 693 24.62 2.20 56.47
CA ASP A 693 24.97 3.59 56.14
C ASP A 693 25.25 4.40 57.43
N TYR A 694 24.42 4.24 58.45
CA TYR A 694 24.60 4.86 59.77
C TYR A 694 25.92 4.43 60.44
N GLN A 695 26.23 3.13 60.43
CA GLN A 695 27.45 2.59 61.03
C GLN A 695 28.71 2.87 60.21
N GLY A 696 28.58 3.01 58.88
CA GLY A 696 29.66 3.34 57.95
C GLY A 696 29.92 4.84 57.78
N ALA A 697 29.06 5.71 58.30
CA ALA A 697 29.24 7.15 58.24
C ALA A 697 30.49 7.59 59.04
N THR A 698 31.43 8.27 58.38
CA THR A 698 32.73 8.68 58.94
C THR A 698 32.91 10.19 59.09
N ASN A 699 32.08 11.02 58.44
CA ASN A 699 32.17 12.48 58.49
C ASN A 699 30.77 13.14 58.53
N PRO A 700 30.27 13.54 59.71
CA PRO A 700 30.76 13.16 61.04
C PRO A 700 30.61 11.65 61.28
N ASN A 701 31.43 11.06 62.15
CA ASN A 701 31.26 9.65 62.51
C ASN A 701 30.08 9.49 63.48
N HIS A 702 28.99 8.89 63.02
CA HIS A 702 27.73 8.88 63.77
C HIS A 702 27.77 7.98 65.02
N VAL A 703 28.57 6.91 64.97
CA VAL A 703 28.76 5.99 66.10
C VAL A 703 29.69 6.60 67.14
N ALA A 704 30.80 7.22 66.71
CA ALA A 704 31.76 7.84 67.63
C ALA A 704 31.22 9.14 68.26
N ALA A 705 30.45 9.94 67.52
CA ALA A 705 29.80 11.15 68.03
C ALA A 705 28.53 10.87 68.85
N GLY A 706 28.08 9.61 68.95
CA GLY A 706 26.94 9.21 69.80
C GLY A 706 25.59 9.78 69.34
N PHE A 707 25.37 9.94 68.03
CA PHE A 707 24.10 10.48 67.52
C PHE A 707 22.91 9.53 67.75
N PRO A 708 21.65 10.05 67.66
CA PRO A 708 20.46 9.23 67.74
C PRO A 708 20.12 8.56 66.40
N THR A 709 19.46 7.41 66.45
CA THR A 709 18.93 6.69 65.28
C THR A 709 17.67 7.32 64.67
N THR A 710 17.19 8.44 65.20
CA THR A 710 16.11 9.26 64.64
C THR A 710 16.63 10.11 63.47
N CYS A 711 17.00 9.44 62.37
CA CYS A 711 17.65 10.06 61.21
C CYS A 711 16.92 11.29 60.67
N GLN A 712 15.59 11.32 60.76
CA GLN A 712 14.72 12.37 60.22
C GLN A 712 14.93 13.74 60.91
N THR A 713 15.61 13.78 62.06
CA THR A 713 16.02 15.02 62.73
C THR A 713 17.10 15.79 61.95
N CYS A 714 17.88 15.09 61.12
CA CYS A 714 19.03 15.65 60.39
C CYS A 714 18.98 15.41 58.86
N HIS A 715 18.34 14.32 58.42
CA HIS A 715 18.32 13.84 57.03
C HIS A 715 16.89 13.84 56.45
N THR A 716 16.76 13.70 55.13
CA THR A 716 15.44 13.71 54.44
C THR A 716 15.26 12.46 53.58
N THR A 717 14.02 12.11 53.23
CA THR A 717 13.74 10.97 52.32
C THR A 717 14.23 11.20 50.88
N THR A 718 14.68 12.42 50.54
CA THR A 718 15.38 12.75 49.29
C THR A 718 16.89 12.55 49.41
N SER A 719 17.49 12.67 50.59
CA SER A 719 18.95 12.68 50.76
C SER A 719 19.46 12.34 52.16
N TRP A 720 20.51 11.51 52.18
CA TRP A 720 21.37 11.25 53.33
C TRP A 720 22.42 12.35 53.60
N ALA A 721 22.71 13.22 52.65
CA ALA A 721 23.79 14.20 52.75
C ALA A 721 23.30 15.65 52.55
N GLY A 722 24.09 16.62 53.02
CA GLY A 722 23.61 17.99 53.25
C GLY A 722 22.76 18.11 54.53
N ALA A 723 22.96 17.22 55.49
CA ALA A 723 22.25 17.18 56.76
C ALA A 723 22.42 18.49 57.56
N THR A 724 21.32 19.06 58.05
CA THR A 724 21.33 20.36 58.72
C THR A 724 21.29 20.21 60.24
N PHE A 725 22.27 20.79 60.95
CA PHE A 725 22.32 20.83 62.41
C PHE A 725 22.15 22.26 62.92
N ASN A 726 21.29 22.47 63.92
CA ASN A 726 21.03 23.80 64.48
C ASN A 726 21.93 24.07 65.70
N HIS A 727 23.05 24.75 65.48
CA HIS A 727 24.08 25.00 66.49
C HIS A 727 23.80 26.31 67.25
N THR A 728 23.16 26.19 68.43
CA THR A 728 22.61 27.33 69.18
C THR A 728 23.55 27.95 70.22
N TRP A 729 24.65 27.28 70.58
CA TRP A 729 25.53 27.69 71.69
C TRP A 729 26.67 28.65 71.30
N PHE A 730 27.05 28.70 70.02
CA PHE A 730 28.04 29.62 69.47
C PHE A 730 27.79 29.83 67.96
N PRO A 731 28.00 31.02 67.37
CA PRO A 731 27.74 31.23 65.94
C PRO A 731 28.71 30.46 65.03
N MET A 732 28.19 29.58 64.15
CA MET A 732 29.01 28.80 63.21
C MET A 732 29.74 29.65 62.15
N ASN A 733 29.31 30.90 61.96
CA ASN A 733 29.93 31.87 61.03
C ASN A 733 30.78 32.91 61.78
N HIS A 734 31.57 32.48 62.75
CA HIS A 734 32.54 33.34 63.43
C HIS A 734 33.83 33.49 62.59
N GLY A 735 34.10 34.71 62.13
CA GLY A 735 35.27 35.02 61.31
C GLY A 735 35.33 34.13 60.06
N ASN A 736 36.44 33.43 59.87
CA ASN A 736 36.70 32.59 58.70
C ASN A 736 36.16 31.14 58.84
N ALA A 737 35.40 30.82 59.90
CA ALA A 737 34.94 29.44 60.15
C ALA A 737 33.88 28.93 59.15
N ALA A 738 33.12 29.83 58.52
CA ALA A 738 32.24 29.56 57.37
C ALA A 738 31.29 28.34 57.49
N GLY A 739 30.83 28.02 58.71
CA GLY A 739 29.93 26.87 58.95
C GLY A 739 30.63 25.52 59.08
N ILE A 740 31.96 25.46 58.99
CA ILE A 740 32.72 24.20 59.03
C ILE A 740 33.01 23.82 60.49
N CYS A 741 32.29 22.83 61.02
CA CYS A 741 32.41 22.40 62.41
C CYS A 741 33.87 22.10 62.82
N SER A 742 34.64 21.41 61.97
CA SER A 742 36.03 21.04 62.27
C SER A 742 37.03 22.23 62.29
N THR A 743 36.64 23.43 61.85
CA THR A 743 37.46 24.64 62.01
C THR A 743 37.46 25.13 63.46
N CYS A 744 36.37 24.90 64.20
CA CYS A 744 36.31 25.11 65.65
C CYS A 744 36.68 23.84 66.43
N HIS A 745 36.18 22.69 65.98
CA HIS A 745 36.29 21.40 66.65
C HIS A 745 37.45 20.57 66.09
N THR A 746 38.63 20.76 66.69
CA THR A 746 39.88 20.15 66.22
C THR A 746 39.98 18.64 66.47
N ASN A 747 39.03 18.03 67.18
CA ASN A 747 38.93 16.58 67.34
C ASN A 747 37.75 16.05 66.49
N PRO A 748 37.98 15.39 65.34
CA PRO A 748 36.91 14.87 64.48
C PRO A 748 36.16 13.67 65.09
N SER A 749 36.65 13.12 66.20
CA SER A 749 35.99 12.04 66.96
C SER A 749 35.22 12.54 68.19
N ASP A 750 35.36 13.82 68.57
CA ASP A 750 34.68 14.40 69.74
C ASP A 750 34.46 15.91 69.53
N PHE A 751 33.25 16.25 69.07
CA PHE A 751 32.83 17.63 68.83
C PHE A 751 32.47 18.40 70.12
N SER A 752 32.73 17.87 71.32
CA SER A 752 32.75 18.67 72.54
C SER A 752 34.05 19.48 72.69
N VAL A 753 35.15 19.02 72.06
CA VAL A 753 36.46 19.70 72.07
C VAL A 753 36.48 20.82 71.03
N PHE A 754 36.88 22.04 71.41
CA PHE A 754 37.00 23.19 70.51
C PHE A 754 38.25 24.05 70.81
N GLN A 755 38.75 24.77 69.80
CA GLN A 755 39.95 25.61 69.93
C GLN A 755 39.83 27.01 69.28
N CYS A 756 39.78 28.05 70.10
CA CYS A 756 39.71 29.46 69.66
C CYS A 756 41.12 30.05 69.42
N THR A 757 42.12 29.59 70.17
CA THR A 757 43.51 30.11 70.19
C THR A 757 44.28 29.86 68.90
N ASN A 758 43.75 29.05 67.98
CA ASN A 758 44.37 28.75 66.69
C ASN A 758 44.12 29.86 65.65
N CYS A 759 43.07 30.66 65.85
CA CYS A 759 42.76 31.82 65.00
C CYS A 759 43.03 33.15 65.72
N HIS A 760 42.77 33.22 67.02
CA HIS A 760 43.03 34.41 67.84
C HIS A 760 44.36 34.26 68.56
N THR A 761 45.46 34.64 67.91
CA THR A 761 46.81 34.38 68.43
C THR A 761 47.16 35.27 69.63
N ARG A 762 48.02 34.77 70.52
CA ARG A 762 48.39 35.48 71.76
C ARG A 762 48.96 36.88 71.51
N GLN A 763 49.79 37.04 70.47
CA GLN A 763 50.39 38.33 70.09
C GLN A 763 49.34 39.37 69.63
N GLN A 764 48.21 38.92 69.09
CA GLN A 764 47.09 39.78 68.68
C GLN A 764 46.10 40.03 69.82
N THR A 765 46.00 39.08 70.76
CA THR A 765 44.97 39.04 71.81
C THR A 765 45.43 39.73 73.09
N ASP A 766 46.64 39.45 73.60
CA ASP A 766 47.15 40.02 74.87
C ASP A 766 47.13 41.57 74.87
N PRO A 767 47.54 42.30 73.81
CA PRO A 767 47.51 43.76 73.81
C PRO A 767 46.09 44.36 73.90
N ARG A 768 45.07 43.62 73.45
CA ARG A 768 43.66 44.04 73.50
C ARG A 768 43.01 43.78 74.86
N HIS A 769 43.60 42.90 75.67
CA HIS A 769 43.11 42.51 77.00
C HIS A 769 44.00 43.04 78.13
N ALA A 770 44.92 43.96 77.83
CA ALA A 770 45.78 44.61 78.81
C ALA A 770 44.93 45.38 79.84
N GLY A 771 44.92 44.89 81.09
CA GLY A 771 44.10 45.43 82.19
C GLY A 771 42.79 44.69 82.45
N VAL A 772 42.39 43.74 81.60
CA VAL A 772 41.21 42.89 81.84
C VAL A 772 41.51 41.89 82.96
N ARG A 773 40.93 42.13 84.15
CA ARG A 773 41.07 41.23 85.30
C ARG A 773 40.48 39.86 84.98
N GLY A 774 41.25 38.81 85.23
CA GLY A 774 40.83 37.42 84.97
C GLY A 774 41.06 36.94 83.54
N TYR A 775 41.67 37.73 82.65
CA TYR A 775 42.05 37.27 81.32
C TYR A 775 43.04 36.09 81.39
N VAL A 776 42.65 34.95 80.81
CA VAL A 776 43.50 33.76 80.63
C VAL A 776 43.40 33.31 79.18
N TYR A 777 44.54 33.27 78.49
CA TYR A 777 44.62 32.85 77.09
C TYR A 777 44.44 31.32 76.96
N ASN A 778 43.19 30.86 76.90
CA ASN A 778 42.81 29.51 76.47
C ASN A 778 41.37 29.49 75.92
N SER A 779 41.07 28.53 75.04
CA SER A 779 39.80 28.44 74.31
C SER A 779 38.55 28.42 75.22
N THR A 780 38.57 27.68 76.32
CA THR A 780 37.42 27.56 77.24
C THR A 780 37.10 28.89 77.91
N ASN A 781 38.13 29.63 78.36
CA ASN A 781 37.95 30.95 78.97
C ASN A 781 37.54 32.00 77.92
N CYS A 782 38.13 31.95 76.71
CA CYS A 782 37.71 32.80 75.60
C CYS A 782 36.23 32.60 75.23
N TYR A 783 35.73 31.35 75.19
CA TYR A 783 34.31 31.06 74.96
C TYR A 783 33.42 31.57 76.08
N GLN A 784 33.82 31.40 77.36
CA GLN A 784 33.05 31.91 78.50
C GLN A 784 32.94 33.44 78.51
N CYS A 785 33.97 34.16 78.06
CA CYS A 785 33.94 35.62 77.91
C CYS A 785 33.20 36.07 76.63
N HIS A 786 33.24 35.28 75.56
CA HIS A 786 32.69 35.63 74.24
C HIS A 786 31.74 34.55 73.68
N PRO A 787 30.65 34.17 74.37
CA PRO A 787 29.77 33.07 73.93
C PRO A 787 29.07 33.36 72.60
N ASN A 788 28.91 34.64 72.25
CA ASN A 788 28.34 35.08 70.97
C ASN A 788 29.41 35.34 69.88
N GLY A 789 30.68 34.96 70.12
CA GLY A 789 31.80 35.17 69.20
C GLY A 789 32.21 36.64 68.96
N GLN A 790 31.54 37.61 69.57
CA GLN A 790 31.85 39.03 69.45
C GLN A 790 32.83 39.48 70.55
N GLY A 791 33.83 40.29 70.16
CA GLY A 791 34.64 41.05 71.12
C GLY A 791 33.78 42.12 71.80
N GLY A 792 33.97 42.31 73.10
CA GLY A 792 33.35 43.38 73.90
C GLY A 792 34.18 44.66 73.91
#